data_AF-A0A9N8VYE7-F1
#
_entry.id   AF-A0A9N8VYE7-F1
#
_cell.length_a   1.000
_cell.length_b   1.000
_cell.length_c   1.000
_cell.angle_alpha   90.00
_cell.angle_beta   90.00
_cell.angle_gamma   90.00
#
_symmetry.space_group_name_H-M   'P 1'
#
loop_
_entity.id
_entity.type
_entity.pdbx_description
1 polymer ?
#
loop_
_entity_poly.entity_id
_entity_poly.type
_entity_poly.pdbx_seq_one_letter_code
_entity_poly.pdbx_strand_id
1 'polypeptide(L)'
;MSKDTRIPPTPSNNPGLLRQGHGAKAALREKFVEIYESFFKGIDPAAGNPYFWNELFLLKVNAPYLSQTLAGMSEEKLLKIKHNINLILVKSMEVMSQDNNSLRIMNAIETLCVFLQGIFSKRFNNFSFEVINLLTGLDKANDVFPRLIETIERLIRGGETVQIRHLALQLAVVIICGNSNINQNSINEYFIQRDMFDALIEFIVHPETIHLAYDAITLLGILANFKKHESTNPYLVKLSTLKDNNVLQKIMEVLGSTCVRCRSQYTDIMADDDASKVSVSNMLSYVGGLLYWNGPKPGDVQSDIEGLFAKLPSPNAAILLTFYDLINTNKQFISIIAQSITPRDSPSTEISDNKDLQCMRDFLSFTSYMLQHNRSPRTAIYTKLCLFTILILIENSIVCSYFCDESRNVEIKLCRQRPPQLPYVNGPRPVASAIIDIMVSFVTHNMRRKLQFDLYSYALSIIHRIIAFLNKYQIRLAYHWVELWRALISLTKFIVTNINQMENRDDIEDVLHSIIRILNMGITYGDTFLPDPPSYDNLFYEIVRSAEVFEQVTLKVNLQSSERSTMDSKPQRSALDAKSIGISNIKSICAHFSSKIDEWKESRRAQSISPSQVLVIIKANYETLTLPTPGKLGYYTPYTEIPHQVAFLRQALRTVVDDFKGGEIIT
;
A
#
# COMPACT_ATOMS: atom_id res chain seq x y z
N MET A 1 -14.01 -74.39 32.74
CA MET A 1 -13.62 -75.37 33.78
C MET A 1 -12.77 -74.64 34.81
N SER A 2 -13.35 -74.51 36.02
CA SER A 2 -12.81 -74.25 37.36
C SER A 2 -11.45 -73.57 37.57
N LYS A 3 -11.47 -72.46 38.32
CA LYS A 3 -10.80 -72.20 39.62
C LYS A 3 -10.63 -70.68 39.80
N ASP A 4 -10.88 -70.04 40.93
CA ASP A 4 -11.53 -70.38 42.18
C ASP A 4 -11.84 -69.03 42.85
N THR A 5 -13.08 -68.86 43.30
CA THR A 5 -13.60 -67.72 44.09
C THR A 5 -13.23 -67.84 45.55
N ARG A 6 -12.93 -66.70 46.22
CA ARG A 6 -13.26 -66.49 47.65
C ARG A 6 -13.22 -65.00 48.04
N ILE A 7 -14.28 -64.57 48.71
CA ILE A 7 -14.56 -63.28 49.38
C ILE A 7 -15.28 -63.68 50.70
N PRO A 8 -15.43 -62.88 51.79
CA PRO A 8 -14.62 -61.86 52.52
C PRO A 8 -14.46 -62.27 54.03
N PRO A 9 -14.10 -61.39 55.01
CA PRO A 9 -15.07 -60.46 55.64
C PRO A 9 -14.53 -59.09 56.13
N THR A 10 -15.43 -58.11 56.28
CA THR A 10 -15.35 -56.88 57.11
C THR A 10 -16.18 -57.08 58.40
N PRO A 11 -16.28 -56.16 59.39
CA PRO A 11 -15.38 -55.12 59.95
C PRO A 11 -15.36 -55.12 61.53
N SER A 12 -14.46 -54.38 62.19
CA SER A 12 -14.78 -53.67 63.45
C SER A 12 -13.73 -52.63 63.88
N ASN A 13 -14.24 -51.41 64.13
CA ASN A 13 -13.66 -50.24 64.78
C ASN A 13 -12.83 -50.58 66.04
N ASN A 14 -11.76 -49.87 66.44
CA ASN A 14 -11.65 -48.42 66.71
C ASN A 14 -10.21 -48.12 67.26
N PRO A 15 -9.82 -46.89 67.64
CA PRO A 15 -9.29 -45.80 66.83
C PRO A 15 -7.83 -45.45 67.20
N GLY A 16 -7.01 -45.02 66.23
CA GLY A 16 -5.63 -44.63 66.53
C GLY A 16 -4.96 -43.80 65.44
N LEU A 17 -4.99 -42.48 65.62
CA LEU A 17 -4.09 -41.46 65.07
C LEU A 17 -3.85 -41.47 63.54
N LEU A 18 -4.64 -40.68 62.82
CA LEU A 18 -4.17 -40.02 61.60
C LEU A 18 -4.38 -38.50 61.73
N ARG A 19 -3.26 -37.83 61.98
CA ARG A 19 -3.06 -36.39 61.85
C ARG A 19 -3.41 -36.00 60.40
N GLN A 20 -4.43 -35.17 60.21
CA GLN A 20 -4.75 -34.60 58.89
C GLN A 20 -3.56 -33.77 58.40
N GLY A 21 -2.92 -34.24 57.33
CA GLY A 21 -1.89 -33.48 56.63
C GLY A 21 -2.49 -32.27 55.95
N HIS A 22 -2.08 -31.08 56.40
CA HIS A 22 -2.17 -29.86 55.61
C HIS A 22 -1.36 -30.05 54.33
N GLY A 23 -2.04 -30.07 53.18
CA GLY A 23 -1.39 -30.41 51.92
C GLY A 23 -2.16 -29.95 50.69
N ALA A 24 -2.73 -28.74 50.70
CA ALA A 24 -3.03 -28.06 49.45
C ALA A 24 -1.71 -27.44 48.95
N LYS A 25 -0.97 -28.18 48.11
CA LYS A 25 0.12 -27.61 47.31
C LYS A 25 -0.50 -26.54 46.40
N ALA A 26 -0.42 -25.29 46.82
CA ALA A 26 -0.68 -24.15 45.94
C ALA A 26 0.22 -24.33 44.70
N ALA A 27 -0.37 -24.29 43.51
CA ALA A 27 0.39 -24.29 42.27
C ALA A 27 1.43 -23.17 42.34
N LEU A 28 2.71 -23.50 42.08
CA LEU A 28 3.80 -22.52 42.03
C LEU A 28 3.44 -21.48 40.96
N ARG A 29 3.08 -20.26 41.39
CA ARG A 29 2.80 -19.14 40.49
C ARG A 29 4.07 -18.36 40.26
N GLU A 30 4.23 -17.85 39.05
CA GLU A 30 5.36 -17.00 38.69
C GLU A 30 5.29 -15.68 39.47
N LYS A 31 6.39 -15.26 40.10
CA LYS A 31 6.46 -14.02 40.90
C LYS A 31 5.98 -12.79 40.13
N PHE A 32 6.29 -12.72 38.83
CA PHE A 32 5.82 -11.66 37.93
C PHE A 32 4.29 -11.61 37.88
N VAL A 33 3.62 -12.75 37.66
CA VAL A 33 2.17 -12.86 37.58
C VAL A 33 1.50 -12.43 38.88
N GLU A 34 2.02 -12.88 40.03
CA GLU A 34 1.46 -12.51 41.34
C GLU A 34 1.52 -10.99 41.63
N ILE A 35 2.62 -10.35 41.22
CA ILE A 35 2.80 -8.91 41.37
C ILE A 35 1.79 -8.13 40.53
N TYR A 36 1.66 -8.46 39.25
CA TYR A 36 0.73 -7.74 38.37
C TYR A 36 -0.74 -8.04 38.70
N GLU A 37 -1.09 -9.24 39.13
CA GLU A 37 -2.43 -9.52 39.69
C GLU A 37 -2.77 -8.59 40.86
N SER A 38 -1.81 -8.33 41.75
CA SER A 38 -2.01 -7.44 42.90
C SER A 38 -2.28 -6.01 42.43
N PHE A 39 -1.47 -5.51 41.48
CA PHE A 39 -1.72 -4.20 40.85
C PHE A 39 -3.10 -4.13 40.19
N PHE A 40 -3.51 -5.16 39.44
CA PHE A 40 -4.81 -5.19 38.75
C PHE A 40 -6.02 -5.36 39.70
N LYS A 41 -5.80 -5.85 40.93
CA LYS A 41 -6.81 -5.89 42.01
C LYS A 41 -6.91 -4.55 42.77
N GLY A 42 -6.09 -3.56 42.44
CA GLY A 42 -6.07 -2.25 43.10
C GLY A 42 -5.19 -2.19 44.36
N ILE A 43 -4.38 -3.22 44.60
CA ILE A 43 -3.45 -3.27 45.74
C ILE A 43 -2.08 -2.77 45.26
N ASP A 44 -1.39 -1.96 46.06
CA ASP A 44 -0.01 -1.55 45.78
C ASP A 44 0.98 -2.48 46.51
N PRO A 45 1.57 -3.49 45.82
CA PRO A 45 2.58 -4.37 46.40
C PRO A 45 3.93 -3.67 46.66
N ALA A 46 4.15 -2.46 46.14
CA ALA A 46 5.38 -1.69 46.38
C ALA A 46 5.37 -0.96 47.73
N ALA A 47 4.21 -0.85 48.38
CA ALA A 47 4.04 -0.13 49.63
C ALA A 47 4.97 -0.70 50.72
N GLY A 48 5.91 0.13 51.19
CA GLY A 48 6.84 -0.21 52.28
C GLY A 48 8.14 -0.90 51.86
N ASN A 49 8.39 -1.14 50.56
CA ASN A 49 9.66 -1.70 50.08
C ASN A 49 10.36 -0.78 49.04
N PRO A 50 11.44 -0.08 49.42
CA PRO A 50 12.19 0.81 48.52
C PRO A 50 12.82 0.11 47.30
N TYR A 51 13.16 -1.18 47.43
CA TYR A 51 13.84 -1.96 46.39
C TYR A 51 12.89 -2.74 45.49
N PHE A 52 11.58 -2.65 45.72
CA PHE A 52 10.57 -3.41 45.00
C PHE A 52 10.68 -3.28 43.47
N TRP A 53 10.78 -2.05 42.97
CA TRP A 53 10.86 -1.77 41.53
C TRP A 53 12.15 -2.31 40.90
N ASN A 54 13.26 -2.24 41.65
CA ASN A 54 14.53 -2.80 41.23
C ASN A 54 14.49 -4.32 41.08
N GLU A 55 13.73 -5.01 41.94
CA GLU A 55 13.47 -6.45 41.80
C GLU A 55 12.48 -6.75 40.67
N LEU A 56 11.41 -5.98 40.53
CA LEU A 56 10.38 -6.19 39.52
C LEU A 56 10.97 -6.14 38.11
N PHE A 57 11.75 -5.10 37.79
CA PHE A 57 12.33 -4.94 36.46
C PHE A 57 13.52 -5.88 36.19
N LEU A 58 13.97 -6.67 37.18
CA LEU A 58 14.87 -7.80 36.92
C LEU A 58 14.13 -9.06 36.44
N LEU A 59 12.82 -9.15 36.70
CA LEU A 59 12.02 -10.28 36.25
C LEU A 59 11.79 -10.18 34.74
N LYS A 60 11.85 -11.33 34.06
CA LYS A 60 11.47 -11.42 32.64
C LYS A 60 10.00 -11.02 32.48
N VAL A 61 9.72 -10.18 31.49
CA VAL A 61 8.35 -9.74 31.20
C VAL A 61 7.54 -10.91 30.62
N ASN A 62 6.42 -11.23 31.27
CA ASN A 62 5.45 -12.17 30.72
C ASN A 62 4.42 -11.41 29.88
N ALA A 63 4.83 -11.02 28.66
CA ALA A 63 4.01 -10.26 27.72
C ALA A 63 2.66 -10.92 27.38
N PRO A 64 2.58 -12.25 27.11
CA PRO A 64 1.30 -12.91 26.86
C PRO A 64 0.32 -12.79 28.02
N TYR A 65 0.80 -12.94 29.26
CA TYR A 65 -0.03 -12.81 30.45
C TYR A 65 -0.58 -11.38 30.61
N LEU A 66 0.29 -10.37 30.50
CA LEU A 66 -0.13 -8.96 30.60
C LEU A 66 -1.15 -8.61 29.51
N SER A 67 -0.87 -8.98 28.26
CA SER A 67 -1.76 -8.70 27.13
C SER A 67 -3.13 -9.36 27.31
N GLN A 68 -3.17 -10.63 27.72
CA GLN A 68 -4.44 -11.35 27.95
C GLN A 68 -5.23 -10.77 29.13
N THR A 69 -4.54 -10.41 30.21
CA THR A 69 -5.16 -9.84 31.40
C THR A 69 -5.77 -8.47 31.08
N LEU A 70 -5.01 -7.59 30.43
CA LEU A 70 -5.50 -6.29 29.99
C LEU A 70 -6.63 -6.42 28.98
N ALA A 71 -6.55 -7.36 28.02
CA ALA A 71 -7.63 -7.63 27.07
C ALA A 71 -8.94 -8.05 27.77
N GLY A 72 -8.86 -8.83 28.86
CA GLY A 72 -10.01 -9.25 29.66
C GLY A 72 -10.60 -8.19 30.60
N MET A 73 -9.91 -7.07 30.85
CA MET A 73 -10.40 -6.00 31.73
C MET A 73 -11.34 -5.04 30.98
N SER A 74 -12.40 -4.57 31.65
CA SER A 74 -13.25 -3.49 31.13
C SER A 74 -12.64 -2.11 31.40
N GLU A 75 -13.04 -1.13 30.60
CA GLU A 75 -12.63 0.27 30.68
C GLU A 75 -12.89 0.84 32.09
N GLU A 76 -14.06 0.55 32.67
CA GLU A 76 -14.42 0.97 34.02
C GLU A 76 -13.49 0.40 35.10
N LYS A 77 -13.07 -0.86 34.94
CA LYS A 77 -12.13 -1.48 35.89
C LYS A 77 -10.76 -0.83 35.80
N LEU A 78 -10.29 -0.53 34.59
CA LEU A 78 -9.02 0.17 34.38
C LEU A 78 -9.06 1.56 35.05
N LEU A 79 -10.14 2.32 34.89
CA LEU A 79 -10.30 3.62 35.53
C LEU A 79 -10.31 3.54 37.07
N LYS A 80 -10.86 2.45 37.66
CA LYS A 80 -10.83 2.24 39.12
C LYS A 80 -9.42 2.00 39.66
N ILE A 81 -8.54 1.38 38.87
CA ILE A 81 -7.15 1.11 39.26
C ILE A 81 -6.16 2.16 38.74
N LYS A 82 -6.63 3.35 38.34
CA LYS A 82 -5.79 4.39 37.70
C LYS A 82 -4.50 4.68 38.46
N HIS A 83 -4.56 4.67 39.80
CA HIS A 83 -3.38 4.97 40.63
C HIS A 83 -2.24 3.97 40.38
N ASN A 84 -2.57 2.68 40.29
CA ASN A 84 -1.60 1.62 40.03
C ASN A 84 -1.06 1.71 38.59
N ILE A 85 -1.91 2.07 37.63
CA ILE A 85 -1.51 2.31 36.23
C ILE A 85 -0.50 3.46 36.15
N ASN A 86 -0.80 4.59 36.81
CA ASN A 86 0.09 5.76 36.88
C ASN A 86 1.42 5.38 37.54
N LEU A 87 1.37 4.58 38.61
CA LEU A 87 2.56 4.15 39.34
C LEU A 87 3.48 3.28 38.46
N ILE A 88 2.92 2.30 37.75
CA ILE A 88 3.68 1.48 36.79
C ILE A 88 4.31 2.34 35.70
N LEU A 89 3.57 3.31 35.14
CA LEU A 89 4.07 4.22 34.11
C LEU A 89 5.26 5.04 34.62
N VAL A 90 5.07 5.77 35.73
CA VAL A 90 6.09 6.66 36.30
C VAL A 90 7.34 5.88 36.71
N LYS A 91 7.18 4.72 37.35
CA LYS A 91 8.33 3.91 37.80
C LYS A 91 9.08 3.26 36.64
N SER A 92 8.39 2.86 35.58
CA SER A 92 9.07 2.40 34.35
C SER A 92 9.86 3.54 33.71
N MET A 93 9.31 4.75 33.67
CA MET A 93 10.01 5.94 33.16
C MET A 93 11.24 6.33 33.98
N GLU A 94 11.17 6.25 35.30
CA GLU A 94 12.31 6.50 36.19
C GLU A 94 13.46 5.53 35.88
N VAL A 95 13.15 4.23 35.74
CA VAL A 95 14.15 3.20 35.41
C VAL A 95 14.75 3.40 34.02
N MET A 96 13.93 3.73 33.01
CA MET A 96 14.41 4.07 31.66
C MET A 96 15.36 5.29 31.64
N SER A 97 15.19 6.20 32.59
CA SER A 97 15.93 7.47 32.64
C SER A 97 17.22 7.40 33.45
N GLN A 98 17.20 6.68 34.58
CA GLN A 98 18.20 6.80 35.64
C GLN A 98 18.96 5.52 35.96
N ASP A 99 18.48 4.35 35.53
CA ASP A 99 19.16 3.08 35.81
C ASP A 99 20.33 2.87 34.83
N ASN A 100 21.38 2.20 35.30
CA ASN A 100 22.55 1.80 34.49
C ASN A 100 22.46 0.34 34.05
N ASN A 101 21.47 -0.42 34.57
CA ASN A 101 21.32 -1.83 34.23
C ASN A 101 20.48 -1.98 32.94
N SER A 102 21.14 -2.35 31.85
CA SER A 102 20.53 -2.53 30.53
C SER A 102 19.34 -3.52 30.56
N LEU A 103 19.38 -4.58 31.40
CA LEU A 103 18.27 -5.53 31.53
C LEU A 103 17.01 -4.88 32.10
N ARG A 104 17.16 -4.06 33.15
CA ARG A 104 16.03 -3.38 33.79
C ARG A 104 15.41 -2.35 32.86
N ILE A 105 16.25 -1.61 32.12
CA ILE A 105 15.78 -0.68 31.09
C ILE A 105 14.95 -1.43 30.05
N MET A 106 15.46 -2.54 29.50
CA MET A 106 14.75 -3.34 28.50
C MET A 106 13.40 -3.86 29.03
N ASN A 107 13.39 -4.48 30.22
CA ASN A 107 12.15 -5.01 30.82
C ASN A 107 11.15 -3.89 31.17
N ALA A 108 11.61 -2.71 31.56
CA ALA A 108 10.76 -1.55 31.80
C ALA A 108 10.10 -1.06 30.50
N ILE A 109 10.87 -0.97 29.40
CA ILE A 109 10.33 -0.58 28.10
C ILE A 109 9.34 -1.64 27.58
N GLU A 110 9.69 -2.92 27.65
CA GLU A 110 8.82 -4.01 27.21
C GLU A 110 7.51 -4.05 28.02
N THR A 111 7.59 -3.85 29.34
CA THR A 111 6.41 -3.71 30.20
C THR A 111 5.52 -2.56 29.70
N LEU A 112 6.09 -1.38 29.42
CA LEU A 112 5.33 -0.24 28.92
C LEU A 112 4.70 -0.52 27.55
N CYS A 113 5.42 -1.16 26.63
CA CYS A 113 4.89 -1.50 25.31
C CYS A 113 3.63 -2.37 25.43
N VAL A 114 3.70 -3.50 26.15
CA VAL A 114 2.57 -4.42 26.32
C VAL A 114 1.41 -3.73 27.05
N PHE A 115 1.75 -2.95 28.08
CA PHE A 115 0.76 -2.28 28.91
C PHE A 115 -0.02 -1.21 28.14
N LEU A 116 0.70 -0.36 27.39
CA LEU A 116 0.10 0.68 26.55
C LEU A 116 -0.67 0.09 25.38
N GLN A 117 -0.17 -0.97 24.72
CA GLN A 117 -0.92 -1.69 23.69
C GLN A 117 -2.25 -2.21 24.24
N GLY A 118 -2.24 -2.82 25.42
CA GLY A 118 -3.45 -3.33 26.09
C GLY A 118 -4.45 -2.21 26.39
N ILE A 119 -3.99 -1.06 26.89
CA ILE A 119 -4.84 0.11 27.16
C ILE A 119 -5.38 0.72 25.86
N PHE A 120 -4.53 0.96 24.86
CA PHE A 120 -4.94 1.57 23.60
C PHE A 120 -5.83 0.66 22.73
N SER A 121 -5.88 -0.64 23.01
CA SER A 121 -6.82 -1.56 22.37
C SER A 121 -8.28 -1.36 22.81
N LYS A 122 -8.50 -0.63 23.91
CA LYS A 122 -9.83 -0.39 24.50
C LYS A 122 -10.62 0.68 23.76
N ARG A 123 -11.95 0.56 23.83
CA ARG A 123 -12.88 1.46 23.13
C ARG A 123 -13.44 2.50 24.09
N PHE A 124 -12.59 3.46 24.44
CA PHE A 124 -12.97 4.63 25.24
C PHE A 124 -13.90 5.56 24.46
N ASN A 125 -14.88 6.20 25.14
CA ASN A 125 -15.83 7.11 24.49
C ASN A 125 -15.13 8.38 24.00
N ASN A 126 -14.30 8.97 24.86
CA ASN A 126 -13.35 10.01 24.49
C ASN A 126 -11.93 9.48 24.68
N PHE A 127 -11.41 8.84 23.62
CA PHE A 127 -10.09 8.18 23.65
C PHE A 127 -9.01 9.08 24.24
N SER A 128 -8.86 10.31 23.75
CA SER A 128 -7.81 11.21 24.21
C SER A 128 -7.95 11.58 25.69
N PHE A 129 -9.15 11.96 26.13
CA PHE A 129 -9.37 12.37 27.51
C PHE A 129 -9.22 11.20 28.49
N GLU A 130 -9.85 10.06 28.20
CA GLU A 130 -9.88 8.91 29.11
C GLU A 130 -8.50 8.27 29.23
N VAL A 131 -7.77 8.13 28.13
CA VAL A 131 -6.41 7.57 28.14
C VAL A 131 -5.45 8.48 28.92
N ILE A 132 -5.47 9.80 28.68
CA ILE A 132 -4.60 10.73 29.42
C ILE A 132 -4.93 10.70 30.91
N ASN A 133 -6.22 10.76 31.27
CA ASN A 133 -6.65 10.68 32.66
C ASN A 133 -6.25 9.33 33.32
N LEU A 134 -6.31 8.25 32.55
CA LEU A 134 -5.93 6.91 33.01
C LEU A 134 -4.42 6.76 33.22
N LEU A 135 -3.59 7.34 32.36
CA LEU A 135 -2.13 7.17 32.38
C LEU A 135 -1.42 8.11 33.35
N THR A 136 -1.84 9.37 33.44
CA THR A 136 -1.12 10.40 34.20
C THR A 136 -2.00 11.19 35.16
N GLY A 137 -3.32 11.13 34.99
CA GLY A 137 -4.19 12.20 35.46
C GLY A 137 -4.06 13.46 34.57
N LEU A 138 -5.10 14.30 34.58
CA LEU A 138 -5.16 15.48 33.71
C LEU A 138 -4.17 16.59 34.14
N ASP A 139 -3.86 16.65 35.43
CA ASP A 139 -3.00 17.64 36.06
C ASP A 139 -1.52 17.44 35.71
N LYS A 140 -1.06 16.18 35.61
CA LYS A 140 0.36 15.85 35.41
C LYS A 140 0.74 15.52 33.97
N ALA A 141 -0.23 15.50 33.05
CA ALA A 141 -0.01 15.11 31.66
C ALA A 141 1.10 15.95 30.98
N ASN A 142 1.07 17.26 31.21
CA ASN A 142 2.05 18.21 30.65
C ASN A 142 3.47 18.07 31.23
N ASP A 143 3.64 17.38 32.36
CA ASP A 143 4.96 17.08 32.92
C ASP A 143 5.45 15.70 32.52
N VAL A 144 4.55 14.71 32.48
CA VAL A 144 4.91 13.30 32.27
C VAL A 144 5.17 13.00 30.80
N PHE A 145 4.30 13.41 29.87
CA PHE A 145 4.46 13.05 28.45
C PHE A 145 5.70 13.68 27.81
N PRO A 146 6.03 14.96 28.02
CA PRO A 146 7.27 15.52 27.47
C PRO A 146 8.54 14.81 27.99
N ARG A 147 8.58 14.46 29.28
CA ARG A 147 9.71 13.69 29.86
C ARG A 147 9.80 12.28 29.29
N LEU A 148 8.66 11.62 29.07
CA LEU A 148 8.62 10.31 28.42
C LEU A 148 9.20 10.38 27.00
N ILE A 149 8.80 11.38 26.23
CA ILE A 149 9.26 11.55 24.85
C ILE A 149 10.76 11.87 24.81
N GLU A 150 11.25 12.76 25.68
CA GLU A 150 12.68 13.06 25.81
C GLU A 150 13.49 11.81 26.19
N THR A 151 12.95 10.98 27.08
CA THR A 151 13.58 9.70 27.47
C THR A 151 13.66 8.74 26.28
N ILE A 152 12.56 8.61 25.53
CA ILE A 152 12.49 7.78 24.33
C ILE A 152 13.48 8.27 23.27
N GLU A 153 13.49 9.57 22.98
CA GLU A 153 14.42 10.19 22.01
C GLU A 153 15.88 9.91 22.39
N ARG A 154 16.26 10.15 23.66
CA ARG A 154 17.60 9.88 24.17
C ARG A 154 18.00 8.41 24.02
N LEU A 155 17.08 7.48 24.30
CA LEU A 155 17.34 6.05 24.19
C LEU A 155 17.44 5.58 22.73
N ILE A 156 16.64 6.14 21.81
CA ILE A 156 16.79 5.89 20.36
C ILE A 156 18.17 6.38 19.89
N ARG A 157 18.57 7.58 20.33
CA ARG A 157 19.82 8.22 19.91
C ARG A 157 21.06 7.55 20.47
N GLY A 158 21.08 7.24 21.76
CA GLY A 158 22.29 6.85 22.49
C GLY A 158 22.11 5.69 23.46
N GLY A 159 21.11 4.82 23.26
CA GLY A 159 20.98 3.59 24.04
C GLY A 159 22.22 2.70 23.93
N GLU A 160 22.65 2.12 25.05
CA GLU A 160 23.89 1.33 25.16
C GLU A 160 23.93 0.12 24.21
N THR A 161 22.77 -0.50 23.97
CA THR A 161 22.63 -1.67 23.11
C THR A 161 21.63 -1.40 21.99
N VAL A 162 21.82 -2.09 20.86
CA VAL A 162 20.87 -2.04 19.72
C VAL A 162 19.46 -2.45 20.16
N GLN A 163 19.33 -3.43 21.07
CA GLN A 163 18.03 -3.84 21.59
C GLN A 163 17.32 -2.71 22.34
N ILE A 164 18.03 -1.93 23.18
CA ILE A 164 17.43 -0.78 23.88
C ILE A 164 16.96 0.27 22.89
N ARG A 165 17.79 0.59 21.88
CA ARG A 165 17.43 1.57 20.85
C ARG A 165 16.19 1.12 20.08
N HIS A 166 16.11 -0.16 19.72
CA HIS A 166 14.97 -0.74 19.04
C HIS A 166 13.70 -0.77 19.93
N LEU A 167 13.81 -1.20 21.19
CA LEU A 167 12.68 -1.19 22.12
C LEU A 167 12.15 0.22 22.37
N ALA A 168 13.02 1.22 22.46
CA ALA A 168 12.63 2.62 22.59
C ALA A 168 11.88 3.11 21.33
N LEU A 169 12.33 2.70 20.13
CA LEU A 169 11.60 2.95 18.89
C LEU A 169 10.22 2.26 18.88
N GLN A 170 10.13 1.00 19.30
CA GLN A 170 8.85 0.28 19.41
C GLN A 170 7.91 0.95 20.40
N LEU A 171 8.41 1.46 21.53
CA LEU A 171 7.60 2.22 22.48
C LEU A 171 7.05 3.50 21.84
N ALA A 172 7.86 4.21 21.04
CA ALA A 172 7.38 5.35 20.27
C ALA A 172 6.27 4.96 19.29
N VAL A 173 6.44 3.85 18.55
CA VAL A 173 5.43 3.31 17.63
C VAL A 173 4.13 3.01 18.37
N VAL A 174 4.19 2.32 19.51
CA VAL A 174 3.03 1.97 20.34
C VAL A 174 2.26 3.21 20.79
N ILE A 175 2.96 4.25 21.23
CA ILE A 175 2.34 5.51 21.68
C ILE A 175 1.71 6.25 20.50
N ILE A 176 2.45 6.40 19.39
CA ILE A 176 2.00 7.18 18.23
C ILE A 176 0.80 6.52 17.54
N CYS A 177 0.89 5.21 17.35
CA CYS A 177 -0.12 4.36 16.70
C CYS A 177 -1.17 3.81 17.68
N GLY A 178 -1.27 4.39 18.89
CA GLY A 178 -2.24 3.94 19.90
C GLY A 178 -3.67 3.91 19.35
N ASN A 179 -4.04 4.93 18.59
CA ASN A 179 -5.33 5.02 17.89
C ASN A 179 -5.14 4.90 16.37
N SER A 180 -6.00 4.14 15.69
CA SER A 180 -6.04 4.03 14.22
C SER A 180 -6.13 5.40 13.54
N ASN A 181 -6.85 6.34 14.15
CA ASN A 181 -6.87 7.73 13.73
C ASN A 181 -5.88 8.54 14.57
N ILE A 182 -4.66 8.73 14.06
CA ILE A 182 -3.60 9.44 14.80
C ILE A 182 -3.99 10.86 15.19
N ASN A 183 -4.87 11.53 14.43
CA ASN A 183 -5.33 12.89 14.73
C ASN A 183 -6.27 12.93 15.95
N GLN A 184 -6.84 11.80 16.35
CA GLN A 184 -7.66 11.64 17.57
C GLN A 184 -6.85 11.21 18.79
N ASN A 185 -5.54 11.02 18.64
CA ASN A 185 -4.63 10.71 19.75
C ASN A 185 -3.92 12.00 20.18
N SER A 186 -4.43 12.69 21.20
CA SER A 186 -3.86 13.94 21.72
C SER A 186 -2.45 13.76 22.30
N ILE A 187 -2.01 12.53 22.62
CA ILE A 187 -0.63 12.28 23.05
C ILE A 187 0.36 12.66 21.94
N ASN A 188 -0.05 12.55 20.67
CA ASN A 188 0.78 12.91 19.52
C ASN A 188 1.10 14.40 19.44
N GLU A 189 0.33 15.27 20.13
CA GLU A 189 0.65 16.69 20.21
C GLU A 189 1.97 16.95 20.97
N TYR A 190 2.30 16.11 21.95
CA TYR A 190 3.57 16.23 22.67
C TYR A 190 4.77 15.83 21.79
N PHE A 191 4.60 14.93 20.81
CA PHE A 191 5.63 14.60 19.83
C PHE A 191 5.89 15.73 18.83
N ILE A 192 4.91 16.62 18.62
CA ILE A 192 5.09 17.84 17.83
C ILE A 192 5.88 18.90 18.62
N GLN A 193 5.65 18.99 19.94
CA GLN A 193 6.34 19.94 20.81
C GLN A 193 7.80 19.54 21.10
N ARG A 194 8.03 18.24 21.32
CA ARG A 194 9.34 17.63 21.51
C ARG A 194 9.62 16.69 20.35
N ASP A 195 10.20 17.25 19.30
CA ASP A 195 10.42 16.51 18.08
C ASP A 195 11.61 15.54 18.21
N MET A 196 11.48 14.34 17.65
CA MET A 196 12.53 13.31 17.64
C MET A 196 13.11 13.06 16.26
N PHE A 197 12.98 14.03 15.34
CA PHE A 197 13.36 13.86 13.94
C PHE A 197 14.83 13.45 13.80
N ASP A 198 15.73 14.18 14.47
CA ASP A 198 17.17 13.96 14.34
C ASP A 198 17.60 12.61 14.91
N ALA A 199 16.99 12.17 16.03
CA ALA A 199 17.22 10.84 16.59
C ALA A 199 16.79 9.72 15.63
N LEU A 200 15.66 9.90 14.91
CA LEU A 200 15.21 8.94 13.90
C LEU A 200 16.15 8.92 12.69
N ILE A 201 16.62 10.08 12.22
CA ILE A 201 17.59 10.15 11.11
C ILE A 201 18.89 9.44 11.47
N GLU A 202 19.44 9.71 12.66
CA GLU A 202 20.64 9.02 13.15
C GLU A 202 20.42 7.50 13.26
N PHE A 203 19.26 7.06 13.74
CA PHE A 203 18.91 5.63 13.80
C PHE A 203 18.86 4.97 12.40
N ILE A 204 18.37 5.68 11.38
CA ILE A 204 18.27 5.16 10.00
C ILE A 204 19.64 4.89 9.38
N VAL A 205 20.62 5.77 9.62
CA VAL A 205 21.94 5.70 8.99
C VAL A 205 23.01 4.99 9.82
N HIS A 206 22.76 4.77 11.11
CA HIS A 206 23.76 4.18 12.01
C HIS A 206 24.03 2.70 11.65
N PRO A 207 25.31 2.26 11.54
CA PRO A 207 25.67 0.93 11.02
C PRO A 207 25.01 -0.24 11.76
N GLU A 208 24.85 -0.13 13.08
CA GLU A 208 24.29 -1.19 13.91
C GLU A 208 22.75 -1.29 13.82
N THR A 209 22.04 -0.19 13.54
CA THR A 209 20.56 -0.14 13.54
C THR A 209 19.98 -0.13 12.12
N ILE A 210 20.84 -0.12 11.10
CA ILE A 210 20.48 -0.01 9.69
C ILE A 210 19.50 -1.08 9.20
N HIS A 211 19.56 -2.28 9.78
CA HIS A 211 18.67 -3.41 9.46
C HIS A 211 17.26 -3.24 10.06
N LEU A 212 17.09 -2.30 10.99
CA LEU A 212 15.84 -1.92 11.66
C LEU A 212 15.30 -0.57 11.15
N ALA A 213 15.92 0.02 10.13
CA ALA A 213 15.56 1.34 9.62
C ALA A 213 14.12 1.43 9.08
N TYR A 214 13.50 0.31 8.71
CA TYR A 214 12.11 0.25 8.25
C TYR A 214 11.13 0.91 9.25
N ASP A 215 11.25 0.58 10.54
CA ASP A 215 10.35 1.10 11.57
C ASP A 215 10.52 2.61 11.75
N ALA A 216 11.77 3.08 11.76
CA ALA A 216 12.08 4.50 11.89
C ALA A 216 11.57 5.33 10.70
N ILE A 217 11.72 4.82 9.46
CA ILE A 217 11.23 5.48 8.24
C ILE A 217 9.70 5.54 8.21
N THR A 218 9.04 4.44 8.59
CA THR A 218 7.57 4.37 8.61
C THR A 218 6.99 5.28 9.69
N LEU A 219 7.59 5.26 10.89
CA LEU A 219 7.21 6.15 12.00
C LEU A 219 7.38 7.63 11.62
N LEU A 220 8.49 7.98 10.95
CA LEU A 220 8.73 9.33 10.47
C LEU A 220 7.64 9.80 9.48
N GLY A 221 7.22 8.91 8.56
CA GLY A 221 6.11 9.20 7.65
C GLY A 221 4.77 9.39 8.36
N ILE A 222 4.46 8.56 9.36
CA ILE A 222 3.24 8.70 10.16
C ILE A 222 3.24 10.03 10.93
N LEU A 223 4.36 10.38 11.58
CA LEU A 223 4.53 11.64 12.28
C LEU A 223 4.39 12.85 11.35
N ALA A 224 4.95 12.79 10.13
CA ALA A 224 4.80 13.84 9.12
C ALA A 224 3.34 14.02 8.65
N ASN A 225 2.49 12.99 8.79
CA ASN A 225 1.09 13.04 8.43
C ASN A 225 0.14 13.47 9.56
N PHE A 226 0.61 13.57 10.81
CA PHE A 226 -0.20 14.03 11.93
C PHE A 226 -0.68 15.47 11.69
N LYS A 227 -2.00 15.68 11.68
CA LYS A 227 -2.65 16.97 11.39
C LYS A 227 -2.11 17.69 10.13
N LYS A 228 -1.58 16.93 9.15
CA LYS A 228 -0.93 17.45 7.92
C LYS A 228 -1.74 18.53 7.18
N HIS A 229 -3.06 18.39 7.16
CA HIS A 229 -3.98 19.31 6.47
C HIS A 229 -4.66 20.33 7.39
N GLU A 230 -4.35 20.34 8.68
CA GLU A 230 -5.01 21.17 9.70
C GLU A 230 -4.05 22.20 10.31
N SER A 231 -2.77 21.86 10.45
CA SER A 231 -1.74 22.71 11.01
C SER A 231 -0.38 22.46 10.40
N THR A 232 0.55 23.42 10.55
CA THR A 232 1.95 23.22 10.17
C THR A 232 2.57 22.09 11.00
N ASN A 233 3.06 21.04 10.32
CA ASN A 233 3.71 19.91 10.96
C ASN A 233 5.25 20.02 10.83
N PRO A 234 6.03 20.08 11.94
CA PRO A 234 7.47 20.23 11.89
C PRO A 234 8.19 19.03 11.25
N TYR A 235 7.71 17.80 11.43
CA TYR A 235 8.27 16.61 10.79
C TYR A 235 8.13 16.67 9.28
N LEU A 236 6.99 17.13 8.76
CA LEU A 236 6.79 17.30 7.32
C LEU A 236 7.70 18.40 6.75
N VAL A 237 7.87 19.50 7.48
CA VAL A 237 8.79 20.58 7.09
C VAL A 237 10.23 20.07 7.04
N LYS A 238 10.69 19.36 8.09
CA LYS A 238 12.03 18.75 8.12
C LYS A 238 12.21 17.70 7.02
N LEU A 239 11.21 16.85 6.76
CA LEU A 239 11.24 15.82 5.71
C LEU A 239 11.33 16.43 4.31
N SER A 240 10.58 17.51 4.04
CA SER A 240 10.61 18.21 2.75
C SER A 240 11.90 19.01 2.50
N THR A 241 12.59 19.42 3.58
CA THR A 241 13.84 20.19 3.52
C THR A 241 15.11 19.36 3.72
N LEU A 242 14.97 18.05 3.98
CA LEU A 242 16.08 17.11 4.13
C LEU A 242 16.92 17.05 2.84
N LYS A 243 18.21 17.37 2.95
CA LYS A 243 19.18 17.43 1.84
C LYS A 243 20.29 16.39 1.92
N ASP A 244 20.39 15.65 3.02
CA ASP A 244 21.45 14.66 3.21
C ASP A 244 21.25 13.49 2.24
N ASN A 245 22.14 13.40 1.24
CA ASN A 245 22.07 12.37 0.22
C ASN A 245 22.26 10.96 0.79
N ASN A 246 23.08 10.79 1.84
CA ASN A 246 23.31 9.48 2.44
C ASN A 246 22.02 8.97 3.10
N VAL A 247 21.35 9.83 3.87
CA VAL A 247 20.05 9.52 4.50
C VAL A 247 19.01 9.19 3.44
N LEU A 248 18.87 10.04 2.41
CA LEU A 248 17.87 9.83 1.36
C LEU A 248 18.14 8.56 0.54
N GLN A 249 19.41 8.26 0.23
CA GLN A 249 19.79 7.00 -0.42
C GLN A 249 19.46 5.79 0.45
N LYS A 250 19.75 5.87 1.75
CA LYS A 250 19.40 4.80 2.70
C LYS A 250 17.90 4.53 2.75
N ILE A 251 17.08 5.59 2.74
CA ILE A 251 15.63 5.47 2.67
C ILE A 251 15.22 4.75 1.38
N MET A 252 15.79 5.09 0.23
CA MET A 252 15.53 4.37 -1.04
C MET A 252 15.91 2.88 -0.97
N GLU A 253 17.04 2.54 -0.36
CA GLU A 253 17.47 1.14 -0.22
C GLU A 253 16.49 0.32 0.63
N VAL A 254 16.02 0.88 1.74
CA VAL A 254 15.04 0.22 2.62
C VAL A 254 13.69 0.08 1.92
N LEU A 255 13.27 1.11 1.16
CA LEU A 255 12.07 1.06 0.33
C LEU A 255 12.15 -0.03 -0.74
N GLY A 256 13.25 -0.09 -1.49
CA GLY A 256 13.49 -1.10 -2.52
C GLY A 256 13.47 -2.52 -1.96
N SER A 257 14.24 -2.78 -0.91
CA SER A 257 14.29 -4.08 -0.24
C SER A 257 12.92 -4.50 0.35
N THR A 258 12.16 -3.55 0.88
CA THR A 258 10.79 -3.80 1.35
C THR A 258 9.85 -4.16 0.19
N CYS A 259 9.96 -3.48 -0.96
CA CYS A 259 9.20 -3.80 -2.15
C CYS A 259 9.53 -5.22 -2.66
N VAL A 260 10.80 -5.63 -2.63
CA VAL A 260 11.21 -7.01 -2.95
C VAL A 260 10.55 -8.02 -2.03
N ARG A 261 10.58 -7.78 -0.71
CA ARG A 261 9.96 -8.67 0.29
C ARG A 261 8.43 -8.73 0.13
N CYS A 262 7.78 -7.61 -0.16
CA CYS A 262 6.34 -7.59 -0.42
C CYS A 262 5.99 -8.33 -1.71
N ARG A 263 6.79 -8.16 -2.76
CA ARG A 263 6.64 -8.90 -4.03
C ARG A 263 6.84 -10.40 -3.83
N SER A 264 7.85 -10.81 -3.06
CA SER A 264 8.16 -12.24 -2.89
C SER A 264 6.95 -13.00 -2.36
N GLN A 265 6.18 -12.40 -1.44
CA GLN A 265 4.95 -13.00 -0.94
C GLN A 265 3.89 -13.28 -2.01
N TYR A 266 3.81 -12.46 -3.07
CA TYR A 266 2.94 -12.78 -4.21
C TYR A 266 3.49 -13.94 -5.03
N THR A 267 4.81 -13.97 -5.26
CA THR A 267 5.46 -15.03 -6.04
C THR A 267 5.52 -16.37 -5.29
N ASP A 268 5.51 -16.33 -3.96
CA ASP A 268 5.46 -17.51 -3.10
C ASP A 268 4.09 -18.20 -3.17
N ILE A 269 3.01 -17.43 -3.37
CA ILE A 269 1.67 -17.98 -3.63
C ILE A 269 1.60 -18.58 -5.04
N MET A 270 2.15 -17.89 -6.04
CA MET A 270 2.09 -18.32 -7.43
C MET A 270 3.31 -17.83 -8.23
N ALA A 271 4.03 -18.72 -8.90
CA ALA A 271 5.12 -18.33 -9.80
C ALA A 271 4.59 -17.65 -11.07
N ASP A 272 5.42 -16.83 -11.72
CA ASP A 272 5.05 -16.09 -12.94
C ASP A 272 5.13 -16.94 -14.23
N ASP A 273 5.85 -18.06 -14.22
CA ASP A 273 6.13 -18.87 -15.41
C ASP A 273 5.10 -20.00 -15.63
N ASP A 274 4.59 -20.10 -16.86
CA ASP A 274 3.72 -21.21 -17.31
C ASP A 274 4.45 -22.56 -17.36
N ALA A 275 5.78 -22.55 -17.49
CA ALA A 275 6.63 -23.75 -17.52
C ALA A 275 6.85 -24.35 -16.12
N SER A 276 6.71 -23.55 -15.06
CA SER A 276 6.81 -23.98 -13.67
C SER A 276 5.43 -24.11 -13.03
N LYS A 277 4.50 -24.85 -13.66
CA LYS A 277 3.30 -25.38 -12.98
C LYS A 277 3.63 -26.48 -11.95
N VAL A 278 4.83 -26.45 -11.40
CA VAL A 278 5.32 -27.30 -10.32
C VAL A 278 5.92 -26.39 -9.25
N SER A 279 5.05 -25.80 -8.45
CA SER A 279 5.41 -25.45 -7.07
C SER A 279 4.18 -25.46 -6.17
N VAL A 280 3.38 -26.54 -6.29
CA VAL A 280 2.40 -26.92 -5.25
C VAL A 280 3.11 -27.64 -4.10
N SER A 281 4.41 -27.95 -4.21
CA SER A 281 5.19 -28.65 -3.18
C SER A 281 5.54 -27.77 -1.98
N ASN A 282 5.71 -26.44 -2.15
CA ASN A 282 6.02 -25.54 -1.03
C ASN A 282 4.77 -25.10 -0.24
N MET A 283 3.57 -25.38 -0.74
CA MET A 283 2.32 -25.22 0.02
C MET A 283 2.17 -26.27 1.14
N LEU A 284 2.86 -27.41 1.06
CA LEU A 284 2.75 -28.50 2.04
C LEU A 284 3.48 -28.23 3.37
N SER A 285 4.43 -27.29 3.42
CA SER A 285 5.19 -26.99 4.66
C SER A 285 4.56 -25.90 5.52
N TYR A 286 3.75 -25.01 4.95
CA TYR A 286 3.08 -23.92 5.70
C TYR A 286 1.68 -24.31 6.21
N VAL A 287 1.07 -25.39 5.70
CA VAL A 287 -0.20 -25.95 6.19
C VAL A 287 0.05 -27.16 7.08
N GLY A 288 0.98 -27.00 8.04
CA GLY A 288 1.18 -27.97 9.11
C GLY A 288 0.08 -27.87 10.15
N GLY A 289 -1.09 -28.48 9.89
CA GLY A 289 -2.10 -28.66 10.95
C GLY A 289 -3.55 -28.96 10.56
N LEU A 290 -3.94 -29.10 9.29
CA LEU A 290 -5.38 -29.25 8.95
C LEU A 290 -5.74 -30.16 7.76
N LEU A 291 -4.83 -31.02 7.29
CA LEU A 291 -5.15 -31.98 6.21
C LEU A 291 -5.13 -33.43 6.72
N TYR A 292 -6.18 -33.79 7.47
CA TYR A 292 -6.57 -35.19 7.62
C TYR A 292 -7.26 -35.66 6.34
N TRP A 293 -6.61 -36.61 5.66
CA TRP A 293 -7.23 -37.70 4.89
C TRP A 293 -8.46 -37.34 4.03
N ASN A 294 -8.27 -36.57 2.96
CA ASN A 294 -8.95 -36.70 1.65
C ASN A 294 -8.44 -35.58 0.73
N GLY A 295 -7.96 -35.92 -0.47
CA GLY A 295 -7.40 -34.96 -1.42
C GLY A 295 -8.41 -33.88 -1.83
N PRO A 296 -8.01 -32.60 -1.94
CA PRO A 296 -8.94 -31.52 -2.24
C PRO A 296 -9.46 -31.61 -3.68
N LYS A 297 -10.74 -31.29 -3.88
CA LYS A 297 -11.33 -31.13 -5.21
C LYS A 297 -10.75 -29.86 -5.85
N PRO A 298 -10.56 -29.81 -7.18
CA PRO A 298 -9.92 -28.68 -7.86
C PRO A 298 -10.61 -27.32 -7.66
N GLY A 299 -11.88 -27.29 -7.22
CA GLY A 299 -12.59 -26.06 -6.87
C GLY A 299 -12.19 -25.45 -5.50
N ASP A 300 -11.85 -26.29 -4.52
CA ASP A 300 -11.51 -25.83 -3.16
C ASP A 300 -10.12 -25.15 -3.14
N VAL A 301 -9.20 -25.64 -3.96
CA VAL A 301 -7.83 -25.09 -4.09
C VAL A 301 -7.84 -23.65 -4.65
N GLN A 302 -8.73 -23.35 -5.60
CA GLN A 302 -8.84 -22.01 -6.18
C GLN A 302 -9.37 -21.00 -5.15
N SER A 303 -10.41 -21.34 -4.39
CA SER A 303 -10.93 -20.47 -3.33
C SER A 303 -9.89 -20.19 -2.23
N ASP A 304 -9.05 -21.17 -1.90
CA ASP A 304 -8.00 -21.02 -0.91
C ASP A 304 -6.89 -20.08 -1.40
N ILE A 305 -6.46 -20.19 -2.65
CA ILE A 305 -5.49 -19.27 -3.28
C ILE A 305 -6.03 -17.84 -3.33
N GLU A 306 -7.32 -17.67 -3.65
CA GLU A 306 -7.95 -16.35 -3.68
C GLU A 306 -7.99 -15.70 -2.29
N GLY A 307 -8.24 -16.48 -1.24
CA GLY A 307 -8.17 -16.04 0.15
C GLY A 307 -6.77 -15.62 0.59
N LEU A 308 -5.72 -16.28 0.08
CA LEU A 308 -4.33 -15.88 0.35
C LEU A 308 -3.98 -14.53 -0.29
N PHE A 309 -4.33 -14.33 -1.57
CA PHE A 309 -4.13 -13.03 -2.23
C PHE A 309 -4.93 -11.90 -1.59
N ALA A 310 -6.08 -12.19 -0.98
CA ALA A 310 -6.90 -11.19 -0.28
C ALA A 310 -6.22 -10.61 0.97
N LYS A 311 -5.29 -11.34 1.60
CA LYS A 311 -4.48 -10.86 2.73
C LYS A 311 -3.34 -9.93 2.29
N LEU A 312 -2.98 -9.95 1.01
CA LEU A 312 -1.91 -9.13 0.46
C LEU A 312 -2.40 -7.73 0.04
N PRO A 313 -1.53 -6.70 0.06
CA PRO A 313 -0.11 -6.74 0.35
C PRO A 313 0.20 -6.92 1.84
N SER A 314 1.44 -7.31 2.16
CA SER A 314 1.91 -7.39 3.55
C SER A 314 1.69 -6.06 4.31
N PRO A 315 1.62 -6.08 5.65
CA PRO A 315 1.60 -4.85 6.45
C PRO A 315 2.80 -3.93 6.17
N ASN A 316 3.91 -4.47 5.67
CA ASN A 316 5.08 -3.68 5.28
C ASN A 316 4.84 -2.72 4.10
N ALA A 317 3.68 -2.79 3.44
CA ALA A 317 3.27 -1.80 2.46
C ALA A 317 3.02 -0.41 3.09
N ALA A 318 2.93 -0.31 4.42
CA ALA A 318 2.80 0.94 5.18
C ALA A 318 3.84 2.01 4.77
N ILE A 319 5.07 1.59 4.46
CA ILE A 319 6.17 2.48 4.04
C ILE A 319 5.88 3.25 2.73
N LEU A 320 4.92 2.78 1.90
CA LEU A 320 4.55 3.45 0.66
C LEU A 320 3.96 4.85 0.88
N LEU A 321 3.37 5.13 2.05
CA LEU A 321 2.92 6.47 2.38
C LEU A 321 4.11 7.44 2.52
N THR A 322 5.15 7.04 3.25
CA THR A 322 6.40 7.82 3.37
C THR A 322 7.04 8.05 2.01
N PHE A 323 7.03 7.03 1.13
CA PHE A 323 7.55 7.17 -0.23
C PHE A 323 6.78 8.19 -1.06
N TYR A 324 5.45 8.13 -1.03
CA TYR A 324 4.58 9.11 -1.65
C TYR A 324 4.88 10.53 -1.15
N ASP A 325 4.99 10.73 0.17
CA ASP A 325 5.23 12.06 0.74
C ASP A 325 6.61 12.62 0.37
N LEU A 326 7.65 11.78 0.37
CA LEU A 326 8.98 12.19 -0.07
C LEU A 326 8.99 12.61 -1.55
N ILE A 327 8.33 11.86 -2.42
CA ILE A 327 8.20 12.21 -3.85
C ILE A 327 7.36 13.48 -4.04
N ASN A 328 6.29 13.64 -3.27
CA ASN A 328 5.40 14.80 -3.40
C ASN A 328 6.04 16.10 -2.87
N THR A 329 6.87 16.01 -1.83
CA THR A 329 7.35 17.20 -1.08
C THR A 329 8.84 17.48 -1.19
N ASN A 330 9.70 16.46 -1.33
CA ASN A 330 11.15 16.63 -1.29
C ASN A 330 11.76 16.60 -2.71
N LYS A 331 12.13 17.79 -3.22
CA LYS A 331 12.75 17.93 -4.55
C LYS A 331 14.12 17.24 -4.66
N GLN A 332 14.88 17.18 -3.57
CA GLN A 332 16.19 16.52 -3.57
C GLN A 332 16.02 15.00 -3.72
N PHE A 333 15.01 14.41 -3.09
CA PHE A 333 14.68 13.01 -3.25
C PHE A 333 14.35 12.67 -4.72
N ILE A 334 13.59 13.53 -5.41
CA ILE A 334 13.34 13.39 -6.86
C ILE A 334 14.66 13.50 -7.65
N SER A 335 15.54 14.43 -7.30
CA SER A 335 16.85 14.57 -7.95
C SER A 335 17.71 13.32 -7.76
N ILE A 336 17.69 12.71 -6.57
CA ILE A 336 18.41 11.46 -6.29
C ILE A 336 17.82 10.34 -7.13
N ILE A 337 16.49 10.19 -7.21
CA ILE A 337 15.85 9.23 -8.12
C ILE A 337 16.30 9.48 -9.56
N ALA A 338 16.31 10.74 -10.02
CA ALA A 338 16.74 11.09 -11.36
C ALA A 338 18.22 10.74 -11.63
N GLN A 339 19.11 10.97 -10.67
CA GLN A 339 20.53 10.61 -10.73
C GLN A 339 20.77 9.11 -10.64
N SER A 340 19.93 8.40 -9.90
CA SER A 340 19.95 6.94 -9.85
C SER A 340 19.66 6.36 -11.24
N ILE A 341 18.94 7.09 -12.09
CA ILE A 341 18.64 6.71 -13.47
C ILE A 341 19.72 7.17 -14.48
N THR A 342 20.72 7.97 -14.10
CA THR A 342 21.82 8.33 -15.01
C THR A 342 22.90 7.24 -15.08
N PRO A 343 23.28 6.75 -16.28
CA PRO A 343 24.47 5.91 -16.44
C PRO A 343 25.71 6.69 -15.97
N ARG A 344 26.60 6.04 -15.21
CA ARG A 344 27.94 6.60 -14.94
C ARG A 344 28.86 6.24 -16.10
N ASP A 345 29.34 7.24 -16.84
CA ASP A 345 30.26 7.11 -17.98
C ASP A 345 31.68 6.60 -17.63
N SER A 346 31.90 6.00 -16.46
CA SER A 346 33.23 5.57 -16.01
C SER A 346 33.49 4.09 -16.31
N PRO A 347 34.51 3.75 -17.12
CA PRO A 347 34.97 2.38 -17.31
C PRO A 347 35.88 2.01 -16.12
N SER A 348 35.29 1.82 -14.93
CA SER A 348 36.01 1.22 -13.80
C SER A 348 35.70 -0.27 -13.77
N THR A 349 36.72 -1.05 -14.09
CA THR A 349 36.84 -2.48 -13.87
C THR A 349 36.58 -2.78 -12.40
N GLU A 350 35.37 -3.24 -12.07
CA GLU A 350 35.03 -4.13 -10.96
C GLU A 350 33.52 -4.37 -11.00
N ILE A 351 33.10 -5.56 -10.57
CA ILE A 351 31.71 -6.02 -10.54
C ILE A 351 30.97 -5.21 -9.45
N SER A 352 30.64 -3.95 -9.73
CA SER A 352 29.71 -3.17 -8.93
C SER A 352 28.38 -3.13 -9.66
N ASP A 353 27.59 -4.16 -9.39
CA ASP A 353 26.22 -4.39 -9.81
C ASP A 353 25.37 -3.12 -9.88
N ASN A 354 24.60 -2.96 -10.96
CA ASN A 354 23.15 -2.68 -11.08
C ASN A 354 22.34 -2.07 -9.88
N LYS A 355 22.95 -1.38 -8.92
CA LYS A 355 22.31 -0.84 -7.72
C LYS A 355 21.64 0.51 -7.96
N ASP A 356 22.11 1.26 -8.96
CA ASP A 356 21.67 2.63 -9.21
C ASP A 356 20.17 2.73 -9.56
N LEU A 357 19.52 1.66 -10.04
CA LEU A 357 18.08 1.65 -10.30
C LEU A 357 17.23 0.73 -9.43
N GLN A 358 17.82 0.13 -8.41
CA GLN A 358 17.22 -1.00 -7.71
C GLN A 358 15.87 -0.62 -7.08
N CYS A 359 15.78 0.52 -6.39
CA CYS A 359 14.54 0.94 -5.73
C CYS A 359 13.37 1.13 -6.72
N MET A 360 13.58 1.83 -7.84
CA MET A 360 12.50 2.07 -8.80
C MET A 360 12.07 0.79 -9.53
N ARG A 361 13.03 -0.08 -9.85
CA ARG A 361 12.74 -1.40 -10.42
C ARG A 361 11.89 -2.23 -9.47
N ASP A 362 12.29 -2.28 -8.20
CA ASP A 362 11.60 -3.08 -7.19
C ASP A 362 10.22 -2.49 -6.85
N PHE A 363 10.10 -1.17 -6.79
CA PHE A 363 8.82 -0.48 -6.60
C PHE A 363 7.84 -0.74 -7.76
N LEU A 364 8.27 -0.57 -9.01
CA LEU A 364 7.41 -0.81 -10.18
C LEU A 364 7.06 -2.30 -10.31
N SER A 365 8.03 -3.17 -10.02
CA SER A 365 7.82 -4.62 -9.96
C SER A 365 6.75 -4.96 -8.93
N PHE A 366 6.88 -4.56 -7.67
CA PHE A 366 5.88 -4.78 -6.62
C PHE A 366 4.51 -4.19 -6.99
N THR A 367 4.49 -2.97 -7.53
CA THR A 367 3.27 -2.28 -7.98
C THR A 367 2.53 -3.12 -9.01
N SER A 368 3.22 -3.81 -9.93
CA SER A 368 2.57 -4.67 -10.92
C SER A 368 1.76 -5.82 -10.32
N TYR A 369 2.26 -6.48 -9.27
CA TYR A 369 1.54 -7.56 -8.57
C TYR A 369 0.34 -7.01 -7.82
N MET A 370 0.54 -5.90 -7.11
CA MET A 370 -0.52 -5.29 -6.32
C MET A 370 -1.68 -4.81 -7.20
N LEU A 371 -1.40 -4.18 -8.34
CA LEU A 371 -2.41 -3.70 -9.28
C LEU A 371 -3.13 -4.86 -9.98
N GLN A 372 -2.44 -5.94 -10.35
CA GLN A 372 -3.07 -7.11 -10.98
C GLN A 372 -3.97 -7.89 -9.98
N HIS A 373 -3.65 -7.85 -8.69
CA HIS A 373 -4.42 -8.48 -7.60
C HIS A 373 -5.12 -7.49 -6.68
N ASN A 374 -5.63 -6.38 -7.22
CA ASN A 374 -6.40 -5.40 -6.46
C ASN A 374 -7.81 -5.93 -6.09
N ARG A 375 -7.85 -6.80 -5.07
CA ARG A 375 -9.02 -7.61 -4.69
C ARG A 375 -9.76 -7.08 -3.48
N SER A 376 -9.09 -6.36 -2.58
CA SER A 376 -9.70 -5.87 -1.34
C SER A 376 -9.75 -4.34 -1.28
N PRO A 377 -10.66 -3.75 -0.46
CA PRO A 377 -10.65 -2.31 -0.21
C PRO A 377 -9.33 -1.80 0.37
N ARG A 378 -8.65 -2.63 1.19
CA ARG A 378 -7.32 -2.32 1.73
C ARG A 378 -6.27 -2.26 0.62
N THR A 379 -6.21 -3.26 -0.25
CA THR A 379 -5.30 -3.29 -1.41
C THR A 379 -5.53 -2.09 -2.33
N ALA A 380 -6.79 -1.65 -2.47
CA ALA A 380 -7.14 -0.48 -3.28
C ALA A 380 -6.55 0.83 -2.76
N ILE A 381 -6.40 0.98 -1.44
CA ILE A 381 -5.77 2.15 -0.82
C ILE A 381 -4.29 2.23 -1.24
N TYR A 382 -3.55 1.14 -1.07
CA TYR A 382 -2.14 1.08 -1.48
C TYR A 382 -1.97 1.18 -3.00
N THR A 383 -2.89 0.59 -3.78
CA THR A 383 -2.94 0.74 -5.24
C THR A 383 -3.06 2.21 -5.62
N LYS A 384 -3.95 2.96 -4.97
CA LYS A 384 -4.12 4.39 -5.22
C LYS A 384 -2.89 5.21 -4.83
N LEU A 385 -2.21 4.88 -3.72
CA LEU A 385 -0.93 5.50 -3.34
C LEU A 385 0.17 5.25 -4.39
N CYS A 386 0.30 4.03 -4.90
CA CYS A 386 1.25 3.74 -5.98
C CYS A 386 0.94 4.50 -7.26
N LEU A 387 -0.34 4.61 -7.65
CA LEU A 387 -0.76 5.39 -8.80
C LEU A 387 -0.42 6.88 -8.63
N PHE A 388 -0.64 7.47 -7.44
CA PHE A 388 -0.23 8.85 -7.17
C PHE A 388 1.28 9.04 -7.26
N THR A 389 2.02 8.10 -6.69
CA THR A 389 3.49 8.13 -6.71
C THR A 389 4.02 8.11 -8.14
N ILE A 390 3.52 7.20 -8.98
CA ILE A 390 3.88 7.14 -10.41
C ILE A 390 3.45 8.42 -11.12
N LEU A 391 2.25 8.92 -10.86
CA LEU A 391 1.72 10.14 -11.48
C LEU A 391 2.60 11.37 -11.20
N ILE A 392 3.06 11.55 -9.96
CA ILE A 392 3.94 12.68 -9.60
C ILE A 392 5.30 12.52 -10.27
N LEU A 393 5.86 11.31 -10.32
CA LEU A 393 7.15 11.05 -10.97
C LEU A 393 7.13 11.36 -12.47
N ILE A 394 6.07 10.96 -13.20
CA ILE A 394 5.96 11.24 -14.64
C ILE A 394 5.64 12.71 -14.94
N GLU A 395 5.05 13.45 -14.01
CA GLU A 395 4.83 14.89 -14.18
C GLU A 395 6.14 15.69 -14.06
N ASN A 396 7.15 15.14 -13.38
CA ASN A 396 8.49 15.70 -13.39
C ASN A 396 9.17 15.42 -14.74
N SER A 397 9.43 16.48 -15.51
CA SER A 397 9.97 16.36 -16.87
C SER A 397 11.34 15.69 -16.94
N ILE A 398 12.19 15.87 -15.91
CA ILE A 398 13.53 15.27 -15.87
C ILE A 398 13.39 13.76 -15.68
N VAL A 399 12.63 13.34 -14.67
CA VAL A 399 12.39 11.91 -14.41
C VAL A 399 11.70 11.24 -15.59
N CYS A 400 10.67 11.88 -16.16
CA CYS A 400 9.96 11.34 -17.33
C CYS A 400 10.87 11.23 -18.56
N SER A 401 11.79 12.19 -18.77
CA SER A 401 12.78 12.10 -19.85
C SER A 401 13.66 10.86 -19.72
N TYR A 402 14.09 10.55 -18.49
CA TYR A 402 14.91 9.37 -18.22
C TYR A 402 14.11 8.07 -18.31
N PHE A 403 12.82 8.09 -17.96
CA PHE A 403 11.96 6.92 -18.14
C PHE A 403 11.70 6.58 -19.61
N CYS A 404 11.74 7.57 -20.50
CA CYS A 404 11.53 7.37 -21.94
C CYS A 404 12.82 7.13 -22.74
N ASP A 405 13.99 7.25 -22.12
CA ASP A 405 15.30 7.17 -22.78
C ASP A 405 15.68 5.71 -23.10
N GLU A 406 15.84 5.39 -24.38
CA GLU A 406 16.23 4.05 -24.86
C GLU A 406 17.68 3.67 -24.52
N SER A 407 18.54 4.64 -24.22
CA SER A 407 19.91 4.36 -23.75
C SER A 407 19.94 3.84 -22.31
N ARG A 408 18.83 3.97 -21.58
CA ARG A 408 18.70 3.66 -20.15
C ARG A 408 17.70 2.54 -19.93
N ASN A 409 17.82 1.50 -20.75
CA ASN A 409 16.95 0.35 -20.74
C ASN A 409 17.16 -0.50 -19.50
N VAL A 410 16.06 -0.99 -18.92
CA VAL A 410 16.05 -1.69 -17.64
C VAL A 410 15.15 -2.90 -17.70
N GLU A 411 15.57 -3.97 -17.05
CA GLU A 411 14.73 -5.14 -16.86
C GLU A 411 13.92 -5.02 -15.57
N ILE A 412 12.60 -4.94 -15.71
CA ILE A 412 11.65 -4.89 -14.59
C ILE A 412 10.78 -6.14 -14.64
N LYS A 413 10.85 -6.96 -13.59
CA LYS A 413 10.01 -8.15 -13.44
C LYS A 413 8.56 -7.72 -13.18
N LEU A 414 7.68 -7.92 -14.16
CA LEU A 414 6.25 -7.64 -14.02
C LEU A 414 5.46 -8.91 -13.69
N CYS A 415 4.36 -8.74 -12.96
CA CYS A 415 3.45 -9.82 -12.62
C CYS A 415 2.80 -10.43 -13.87
N ARG A 416 2.88 -11.75 -14.00
CA ARG A 416 2.28 -12.52 -15.11
C ARG A 416 1.32 -13.62 -14.64
N GLN A 417 0.86 -13.51 -13.39
CA GLN A 417 0.08 -14.55 -12.71
C GLN A 417 -1.38 -14.70 -13.21
N ARG A 418 -1.90 -13.79 -14.05
CA ARG A 418 -3.28 -13.88 -14.57
C ARG A 418 -3.33 -13.78 -16.10
N PRO A 419 -4.06 -14.67 -16.81
CA PRO A 419 -4.35 -14.50 -18.23
C PRO A 419 -5.45 -13.45 -18.48
N PRO A 420 -5.52 -12.84 -19.68
CA PRO A 420 -4.53 -12.91 -20.76
C PRO A 420 -3.25 -12.14 -20.38
N GLN A 421 -2.09 -12.69 -20.71
CA GLN A 421 -0.81 -12.04 -20.43
C GLN A 421 -0.40 -11.12 -21.58
N LEU A 422 0.27 -10.01 -21.25
CA LEU A 422 0.92 -9.15 -22.23
C LEU A 422 2.06 -9.89 -22.96
N PRO A 423 2.45 -9.47 -24.17
CA PRO A 423 3.59 -10.02 -24.89
C PRO A 423 4.82 -10.10 -24.00
N TYR A 424 5.49 -11.24 -23.99
CA TYR A 424 6.74 -11.39 -23.27
C TYR A 424 7.85 -10.67 -24.05
N VAL A 425 8.44 -9.65 -23.43
CA VAL A 425 9.54 -8.87 -24.02
C VAL A 425 10.83 -9.32 -23.36
N ASN A 426 11.71 -9.91 -24.15
CA ASN A 426 13.05 -10.32 -23.70
C ASN A 426 13.96 -9.09 -23.60
N GLY A 427 14.63 -8.95 -22.45
CA GLY A 427 15.69 -7.98 -22.26
C GLY A 427 15.24 -6.61 -21.73
N PRO A 428 16.22 -5.70 -21.52
CA PRO A 428 15.99 -4.40 -20.91
C PRO A 428 15.25 -3.47 -21.88
N ARG A 429 14.37 -2.61 -21.34
CA ARG A 429 13.55 -1.65 -22.12
C ARG A 429 13.33 -0.35 -21.37
N PRO A 430 12.82 0.72 -22.00
CA PRO A 430 12.57 1.98 -21.30
C PRO A 430 11.60 1.77 -20.14
N VAL A 431 11.83 2.46 -19.02
CA VAL A 431 10.98 2.35 -17.82
C VAL A 431 9.53 2.75 -18.13
N ALA A 432 9.33 3.72 -19.03
CA ALA A 432 8.02 4.13 -19.52
C ALA A 432 7.21 2.96 -20.11
N SER A 433 7.87 2.07 -20.87
CA SER A 433 7.23 0.87 -21.43
C SER A 433 6.71 -0.08 -20.34
N ALA A 434 7.48 -0.25 -19.25
CA ALA A 434 7.04 -1.05 -18.11
C ALA A 434 5.88 -0.37 -17.35
N ILE A 435 5.91 0.96 -17.19
CA ILE A 435 4.81 1.70 -16.57
C ILE A 435 3.53 1.56 -17.39
N ILE A 436 3.60 1.67 -18.72
CA ILE A 436 2.45 1.45 -19.60
C ILE A 436 1.91 0.03 -19.43
N ASP A 437 2.77 -1.00 -19.39
CA ASP A 437 2.33 -2.38 -19.15
C ASP A 437 1.64 -2.58 -17.80
N ILE A 438 2.13 -1.92 -16.74
CA ILE A 438 1.47 -1.97 -15.42
C ILE A 438 0.05 -1.38 -15.52
N MET A 439 -0.11 -0.25 -16.22
CA MET A 439 -1.43 0.37 -16.40
C MET A 439 -2.35 -0.48 -17.29
N VAL A 440 -1.84 -1.04 -18.39
CA VAL A 440 -2.59 -1.92 -19.29
C VAL A 440 -3.02 -3.20 -18.57
N SER A 441 -2.13 -3.81 -17.78
CA SER A 441 -2.41 -4.97 -16.94
C SER A 441 -3.50 -4.66 -15.90
N PHE A 442 -3.39 -3.52 -15.20
CA PHE A 442 -4.43 -3.05 -14.29
C PHE A 442 -5.79 -2.94 -14.98
N VAL A 443 -5.85 -2.23 -16.12
CA VAL A 443 -7.09 -2.02 -16.89
C VAL A 443 -7.72 -3.36 -17.26
N THR A 444 -6.90 -4.30 -17.73
CA THR A 444 -7.35 -5.59 -18.25
C THR A 444 -7.87 -6.53 -17.16
N HIS A 445 -7.21 -6.59 -16.00
CA HIS A 445 -7.50 -7.62 -14.98
C HIS A 445 -8.49 -7.20 -13.88
N ASN A 446 -8.90 -5.93 -13.85
CA ASN A 446 -9.77 -5.38 -12.81
C ASN A 446 -11.17 -4.96 -13.31
N MET A 447 -11.56 -5.33 -14.54
CA MET A 447 -12.91 -5.10 -15.08
C MET A 447 -13.94 -5.96 -14.34
N ARG A 448 -14.56 -5.37 -13.31
CA ARG A 448 -15.58 -6.01 -12.46
C ARG A 448 -16.83 -5.13 -12.40
N ARG A 449 -17.99 -5.72 -12.04
CA ARG A 449 -19.27 -5.00 -12.00
C ARG A 449 -19.21 -3.72 -11.16
N LYS A 450 -18.54 -3.77 -10.01
CA LYS A 450 -18.22 -2.60 -9.19
C LYS A 450 -16.84 -2.05 -9.57
N LEU A 451 -16.82 -1.27 -10.65
CA LEU A 451 -15.61 -0.63 -11.15
C LEU A 451 -15.11 0.43 -10.16
N GLN A 452 -13.80 0.49 -9.96
CA GLN A 452 -13.18 1.53 -9.12
C GLN A 452 -12.78 2.70 -10.01
N PHE A 453 -13.77 3.50 -10.44
CA PHE A 453 -13.59 4.56 -11.44
C PHE A 453 -12.40 5.47 -11.13
N ASP A 454 -12.23 5.91 -9.88
CA ASP A 454 -11.06 6.66 -9.42
C ASP A 454 -9.72 6.05 -9.90
N LEU A 455 -9.51 4.76 -9.66
CA LEU A 455 -8.24 4.09 -9.99
C LEU A 455 -8.04 4.02 -11.51
N TYR A 456 -9.11 3.78 -12.26
CA TYR A 456 -9.09 3.81 -13.72
C TYR A 456 -8.74 5.20 -14.24
N SER A 457 -9.33 6.26 -13.66
CA SER A 457 -9.01 7.64 -14.02
C SER A 457 -7.53 7.94 -13.82
N TYR A 458 -6.92 7.52 -12.69
CA TYR A 458 -5.48 7.71 -12.49
C TYR A 458 -4.61 6.87 -13.44
N ALA A 459 -4.97 5.62 -13.69
CA ALA A 459 -4.23 4.76 -14.63
C ALA A 459 -4.24 5.33 -16.06
N LEU A 460 -5.40 5.78 -16.53
CA LEU A 460 -5.55 6.44 -17.84
C LEU A 460 -4.81 7.78 -17.88
N SER A 461 -4.86 8.55 -16.78
CA SER A 461 -4.15 9.81 -16.61
C SER A 461 -2.63 9.66 -16.69
N ILE A 462 -2.09 8.54 -16.17
CA ILE A 462 -0.67 8.16 -16.31
C ILE A 462 -0.32 7.88 -17.77
N ILE A 463 -1.09 7.03 -18.45
CA ILE A 463 -0.90 6.72 -19.87
C ILE A 463 -0.93 8.00 -20.72
N HIS A 464 -1.94 8.84 -20.48
CA HIS A 464 -2.13 10.10 -21.20
C HIS A 464 -0.92 11.04 -21.04
N ARG A 465 -0.38 11.19 -19.84
CA ARG A 465 0.80 12.03 -19.56
C ARG A 465 2.06 11.51 -20.24
N ILE A 466 2.28 10.20 -20.22
CA ILE A 466 3.42 9.60 -20.93
C ILE A 466 3.29 9.91 -22.43
N ILE A 467 2.13 9.66 -23.04
CA ILE A 467 1.90 9.96 -24.46
C ILE A 467 2.04 11.46 -24.76
N ALA A 468 1.52 12.33 -23.90
CA ALA A 468 1.66 13.77 -24.03
C ALA A 468 3.13 14.22 -23.96
N PHE A 469 3.91 13.60 -23.08
CA PHE A 469 5.35 13.83 -22.98
C PHE A 469 6.08 13.36 -24.26
N LEU A 470 5.83 12.13 -24.71
CA LEU A 470 6.42 11.59 -25.93
C LEU A 470 6.12 12.48 -27.15
N ASN A 471 4.87 12.90 -27.32
CA ASN A 471 4.48 13.83 -28.39
C ASN A 471 5.18 15.20 -28.24
N LYS A 472 5.22 15.77 -27.04
CA LYS A 472 5.87 17.07 -26.81
C LYS A 472 7.35 17.06 -27.19
N TYR A 473 8.06 15.98 -26.90
CA TYR A 473 9.50 15.84 -27.17
C TYR A 473 9.81 15.02 -28.43
N GLN A 474 8.78 14.63 -29.20
CA GLN A 474 8.90 13.84 -30.43
C GLN A 474 9.72 12.55 -30.25
N ILE A 475 9.49 11.86 -29.12
CA ILE A 475 10.16 10.60 -28.78
C ILE A 475 9.33 9.44 -29.30
N ARG A 476 9.87 8.70 -30.27
CA ARG A 476 9.27 7.46 -30.77
C ARG A 476 9.62 6.30 -29.86
N LEU A 477 8.64 5.82 -29.10
CA LEU A 477 8.85 4.75 -28.14
C LEU A 477 8.59 3.38 -28.78
N ALA A 478 9.63 2.54 -28.84
CA ALA A 478 9.51 1.14 -29.24
C ALA A 478 8.68 0.33 -28.21
N TYR A 479 7.38 0.23 -28.45
CA TYR A 479 6.42 -0.42 -27.57
C TYR A 479 5.35 -1.18 -28.38
N HIS A 480 4.74 -2.20 -27.78
CA HIS A 480 3.67 -2.98 -28.37
C HIS A 480 2.30 -2.26 -28.26
N TRP A 481 2.20 -1.07 -28.87
CA TRP A 481 1.07 -0.14 -28.77
C TRP A 481 -0.31 -0.75 -29.04
N VAL A 482 -0.39 -1.79 -29.87
CA VAL A 482 -1.64 -2.50 -30.16
C VAL A 482 -2.34 -3.04 -28.89
N GLU A 483 -1.58 -3.47 -27.88
CA GLU A 483 -2.17 -3.99 -26.64
C GLU A 483 -2.79 -2.87 -25.79
N LEU A 484 -2.20 -1.66 -25.81
CA LEU A 484 -2.82 -0.49 -25.19
C LEU A 484 -4.17 -0.19 -25.85
N TRP A 485 -4.21 -0.16 -27.20
CA TRP A 485 -5.44 0.11 -27.94
C TRP A 485 -6.52 -0.93 -27.64
N ARG A 486 -6.16 -2.21 -27.62
CA ARG A 486 -7.06 -3.30 -27.26
C ARG A 486 -7.60 -3.18 -25.84
N ALA A 487 -6.75 -2.85 -24.87
CA ALA A 487 -7.18 -2.68 -23.48
C ALA A 487 -8.15 -1.50 -23.31
N LEU A 488 -7.88 -0.37 -23.96
CA LEU A 488 -8.76 0.81 -23.95
C LEU A 488 -10.13 0.50 -24.59
N ILE A 489 -10.14 -0.16 -25.75
CA ILE A 489 -11.37 -0.56 -26.43
C ILE A 489 -12.12 -1.62 -25.63
N SER A 490 -11.43 -2.59 -25.02
CA SER A 490 -12.03 -3.60 -24.15
C SER A 490 -12.70 -2.97 -22.94
N LEU A 491 -12.04 -1.99 -22.30
CA LEU A 491 -12.63 -1.24 -21.19
C LEU A 491 -13.88 -0.46 -21.65
N THR A 492 -13.81 0.18 -22.82
CA THR A 492 -14.95 0.90 -23.41
C THR A 492 -16.13 -0.05 -23.64
N LYS A 493 -15.87 -1.21 -24.26
CA LYS A 493 -16.86 -2.26 -24.49
C LYS A 493 -17.47 -2.73 -23.17
N PHE A 494 -16.63 -3.03 -22.17
CA PHE A 494 -17.09 -3.46 -20.85
C PHE A 494 -18.03 -2.43 -20.20
N ILE A 495 -17.64 -1.16 -20.18
CA ILE A 495 -18.44 -0.06 -19.61
C ILE A 495 -19.78 0.02 -20.35
N VAL A 496 -19.78 0.08 -21.67
CA VAL A 496 -20.99 0.25 -22.48
C VAL A 496 -21.94 -0.95 -22.36
N THR A 497 -21.42 -2.18 -22.33
CA THR A 497 -22.23 -3.39 -22.14
C THR A 497 -22.90 -3.39 -20.77
N ASN A 498 -22.21 -2.92 -19.73
CA ASN A 498 -22.69 -2.99 -18.34
C ASN A 498 -23.26 -1.66 -17.82
N ILE A 499 -23.34 -0.62 -18.66
CA ILE A 499 -23.68 0.75 -18.23
C ILE A 499 -24.99 0.79 -17.44
N ASN A 500 -26.02 0.04 -17.84
CA ASN A 500 -27.32 0.04 -17.16
C ASN A 500 -27.24 -0.46 -15.71
N GLN A 501 -26.23 -1.26 -15.37
CA GLN A 501 -26.03 -1.83 -14.03
C GLN A 501 -25.11 -0.98 -13.15
N MET A 502 -24.51 0.08 -13.70
CA MET A 502 -23.59 0.95 -12.96
C MET A 502 -24.33 2.19 -12.43
N GLU A 503 -24.16 2.49 -11.15
CA GLU A 503 -24.88 3.57 -10.44
C GLU A 503 -24.22 4.95 -10.66
N ASN A 504 -22.89 5.02 -10.70
CA ASN A 504 -22.14 6.28 -10.78
C ASN A 504 -21.99 6.79 -12.23
N ARG A 505 -22.92 7.65 -12.68
CA ARG A 505 -22.98 8.10 -14.08
C ARG A 505 -21.87 9.08 -14.48
N ASP A 506 -21.55 10.06 -13.63
CA ASP A 506 -20.54 11.08 -13.96
C ASP A 506 -19.14 10.47 -14.06
N ASP A 507 -18.81 9.55 -13.15
CA ASP A 507 -17.54 8.80 -13.16
C ASP A 507 -17.36 7.96 -14.46
N ILE A 508 -18.46 7.43 -15.00
CA ILE A 508 -18.45 6.68 -16.27
C ILE A 508 -18.09 7.61 -17.43
N GLU A 509 -18.72 8.79 -17.49
CA GLU A 509 -18.42 9.79 -18.52
C GLU A 509 -16.95 10.20 -18.49
N ASP A 510 -16.40 10.47 -17.31
CA ASP A 510 -15.01 10.92 -17.15
C ASP A 510 -13.99 9.85 -17.60
N VAL A 511 -14.25 8.58 -17.27
CA VAL A 511 -13.42 7.46 -17.74
C VAL A 511 -13.53 7.29 -19.26
N LEU A 512 -14.73 7.33 -19.82
CA LEU A 512 -14.92 7.24 -21.28
C LEU A 512 -14.25 8.41 -22.01
N HIS A 513 -14.38 9.63 -21.50
CA HIS A 513 -13.70 10.81 -22.04
C HIS A 513 -12.18 10.64 -22.00
N SER A 514 -11.63 10.12 -20.89
CA SER A 514 -10.20 9.86 -20.76
C SER A 514 -9.70 8.84 -21.79
N ILE A 515 -10.47 7.77 -22.05
CA ILE A 515 -10.15 6.78 -23.08
C ILE A 515 -10.18 7.42 -24.48
N ILE A 516 -11.27 8.10 -24.82
CA ILE A 516 -11.45 8.77 -26.13
C ILE A 516 -10.34 9.79 -26.36
N ARG A 517 -9.93 10.50 -25.32
CA ARG A 517 -8.82 11.45 -25.38
C ARG A 517 -7.50 10.79 -25.72
N ILE A 518 -7.17 9.65 -25.10
CA ILE A 518 -5.95 8.89 -25.39
C ILE A 518 -5.98 8.37 -26.84
N LEU A 519 -7.12 7.84 -27.30
CA LEU A 519 -7.28 7.40 -28.68
C LEU A 519 -7.06 8.57 -29.66
N ASN A 520 -7.60 9.74 -29.38
CA ASN A 520 -7.39 10.94 -30.21
C ASN A 520 -5.95 11.45 -30.19
N MET A 521 -5.21 11.27 -29.09
CA MET A 521 -3.76 11.53 -29.08
C MET A 521 -3.06 10.64 -30.12
N GLY A 522 -3.41 9.35 -30.17
CA GLY A 522 -2.90 8.42 -31.19
C GLY A 522 -3.33 8.77 -32.61
N ILE A 523 -4.60 9.09 -32.83
CA ILE A 523 -5.12 9.45 -34.16
C ILE A 523 -4.43 10.71 -34.69
N THR A 524 -4.30 11.74 -33.84
CA THR A 524 -3.86 13.08 -34.27
C THR A 524 -2.35 13.23 -34.31
N TYR A 525 -1.63 12.60 -33.39
CA TYR A 525 -0.19 12.79 -33.19
C TYR A 525 0.62 11.49 -33.22
N GLY A 526 0.02 10.37 -33.64
CA GLY A 526 0.66 9.06 -33.58
C GLY A 526 1.98 8.97 -34.37
N ASP A 527 2.13 9.75 -35.44
CA ASP A 527 3.35 9.87 -36.24
C ASP A 527 4.58 10.40 -35.46
N THR A 528 4.32 11.11 -34.35
CA THR A 528 5.35 11.72 -33.50
C THR A 528 5.93 10.75 -32.47
N PHE A 529 5.14 9.80 -31.96
CA PHE A 529 5.53 8.96 -30.82
C PHE A 529 5.41 7.45 -31.04
N LEU A 530 4.72 7.00 -32.08
CA LEU A 530 4.72 5.60 -32.47
C LEU A 530 6.04 5.24 -33.16
N PRO A 531 6.51 3.99 -33.02
CA PRO A 531 7.82 3.59 -33.53
C PRO A 531 7.86 3.54 -35.05
N ASP A 532 6.75 3.16 -35.69
CA ASP A 532 6.70 2.88 -37.12
C ASP A 532 5.28 3.04 -37.71
N PRO A 533 5.15 3.16 -39.05
CA PRO A 533 3.85 3.24 -39.72
C PRO A 533 2.91 2.04 -39.45
N PRO A 534 3.38 0.76 -39.44
CA PRO A 534 2.53 -0.37 -39.06
C PRO A 534 1.84 -0.23 -37.70
N SER A 535 2.51 0.37 -36.71
CA SER A 535 1.93 0.65 -35.40
C SER A 535 0.80 1.67 -35.47
N TYR A 536 0.88 2.64 -36.38
CA TYR A 536 -0.19 3.59 -36.67
C TYR A 536 -1.35 2.92 -37.42
N ASP A 537 -1.06 2.08 -38.41
CA ASP A 537 -2.07 1.27 -39.13
C ASP A 537 -2.89 0.40 -38.17
N ASN A 538 -2.21 -0.23 -37.20
CA ASN A 538 -2.84 -1.07 -36.18
C ASN A 538 -3.83 -0.29 -35.30
N LEU A 539 -3.57 0.98 -34.99
CA LEU A 539 -4.52 1.82 -34.25
C LEU A 539 -5.83 1.98 -35.03
N PHE A 540 -5.74 2.37 -36.31
CA PHE A 540 -6.90 2.53 -37.17
C PHE A 540 -7.64 1.21 -37.38
N TYR A 541 -6.91 0.12 -37.59
CA TYR A 541 -7.49 -1.21 -37.68
C TYR A 541 -8.31 -1.58 -36.44
N GLU A 542 -7.77 -1.39 -35.23
CA GLU A 542 -8.47 -1.73 -33.99
C GLU A 542 -9.72 -0.85 -33.76
N ILE A 543 -9.66 0.43 -34.15
CA ILE A 543 -10.82 1.34 -34.12
C ILE A 543 -11.91 0.85 -35.08
N VAL A 544 -11.57 0.60 -36.35
CA VAL A 544 -12.51 0.17 -37.39
C VAL A 544 -13.11 -1.20 -37.05
N ARG A 545 -12.29 -2.14 -36.60
CA ARG A 545 -12.72 -3.48 -36.15
C ARG A 545 -13.74 -3.40 -35.00
N SER A 546 -13.71 -2.33 -34.22
CA SER A 546 -14.53 -2.13 -33.03
C SER A 546 -15.56 -1.02 -33.20
N ALA A 547 -15.94 -0.68 -34.44
CA ALA A 547 -16.86 0.41 -34.75
C ALA A 547 -18.17 0.35 -33.94
N GLU A 548 -18.78 -0.83 -33.83
CA GLU A 548 -20.02 -1.07 -33.07
C GLU A 548 -19.90 -0.62 -31.60
N VAL A 549 -18.72 -0.75 -30.99
CA VAL A 549 -18.49 -0.34 -29.60
C VAL A 549 -18.68 1.17 -29.45
N PHE A 550 -18.13 1.96 -30.39
CA PHE A 550 -18.19 3.43 -30.35
C PHE A 550 -19.56 3.99 -30.78
N GLU A 551 -20.28 3.27 -31.65
CA GLU A 551 -21.69 3.56 -31.92
C GLU A 551 -22.53 3.42 -30.65
N GLN A 552 -22.32 2.33 -29.89
CA GLN A 552 -23.02 2.11 -28.63
C GLN A 552 -22.67 3.15 -27.56
N VAL A 553 -21.40 3.61 -27.48
CA VAL A 553 -21.03 4.76 -26.63
C VAL A 553 -21.91 5.97 -26.97
N THR A 554 -22.00 6.30 -28.26
CA THR A 554 -22.77 7.46 -28.73
C THR A 554 -24.24 7.34 -28.40
N LEU A 555 -24.85 6.20 -28.71
CA LEU A 555 -26.28 5.99 -28.49
C LEU A 555 -26.60 6.11 -27.00
N LYS A 556 -25.81 5.48 -26.13
CA LYS A 556 -26.08 5.46 -24.69
C LYS A 556 -25.76 6.79 -24.01
N VAL A 557 -24.72 7.50 -24.44
CA VAL A 557 -24.41 8.86 -23.95
C VAL A 557 -25.47 9.87 -24.41
N ASN A 558 -25.95 9.78 -25.66
CA ASN A 558 -26.99 10.67 -26.18
C ASN A 558 -28.36 10.43 -25.52
N LEU A 559 -28.75 9.16 -25.31
CA LEU A 559 -29.99 8.81 -24.59
C LEU A 559 -30.00 9.41 -23.17
N GLN A 560 -28.85 9.41 -22.50
CA GLN A 560 -28.70 9.97 -21.15
C GLN A 560 -28.74 11.50 -21.12
N SER A 561 -28.21 12.17 -22.16
CA SER A 561 -28.33 13.63 -22.28
C SER A 561 -29.78 14.10 -22.50
N SER A 562 -30.61 13.26 -23.13
CA SER A 562 -32.04 13.52 -23.35
C SER A 562 -32.86 13.37 -22.05
N GLU A 563 -32.57 12.36 -21.22
CA GLU A 563 -33.20 12.18 -19.90
C GLU A 563 -32.85 13.28 -18.89
N ARG A 564 -31.62 13.85 -18.96
CA ARG A 564 -31.23 15.00 -18.13
C ARG A 564 -31.93 16.30 -18.56
N SER A 565 -32.41 16.41 -19.78
CA SER A 565 -33.05 17.62 -20.30
C SER A 565 -34.53 17.78 -19.92
N THR A 566 -35.14 16.75 -19.32
CA THR A 566 -36.55 16.77 -18.88
C THR A 566 -36.76 17.11 -17.41
N MET A 567 -35.69 17.25 -16.62
CA MET A 567 -35.74 17.79 -15.25
C MET A 567 -34.77 18.96 -15.09
N ASP A 568 -35.33 20.14 -14.84
CA ASP A 568 -34.71 21.42 -14.53
C ASP A 568 -33.95 22.18 -15.64
N SER A 569 -34.63 23.23 -16.11
CA SER A 569 -34.12 24.26 -17.02
C SER A 569 -33.16 25.23 -16.32
N LYS A 570 -31.89 25.24 -16.73
CA LYS A 570 -31.12 26.47 -17.04
C LYS A 570 -30.09 26.18 -18.15
N PRO A 571 -30.06 26.94 -19.26
CA PRO A 571 -29.13 26.70 -20.34
C PRO A 571 -27.76 27.33 -20.01
N GLN A 572 -26.89 26.60 -19.33
CA GLN A 572 -25.45 26.90 -19.32
C GLN A 572 -24.81 26.34 -20.60
N ARG A 573 -25.15 26.99 -21.73
CA ARG A 573 -24.45 26.86 -23.01
C ARG A 573 -23.07 27.53 -22.87
N SER A 574 -22.03 26.77 -22.53
CA SER A 574 -20.61 27.11 -22.82
C SER A 574 -19.56 26.06 -22.39
N ALA A 575 -19.93 24.93 -21.76
CA ALA A 575 -18.97 23.85 -21.44
C ALA A 575 -19.24 22.51 -22.16
N LEU A 576 -20.41 22.36 -22.80
CA LEU A 576 -20.87 21.11 -23.42
C LEU A 576 -20.31 20.88 -24.83
N ASP A 577 -19.87 21.93 -25.53
CA ASP A 577 -19.27 21.79 -26.86
C ASP A 577 -17.86 21.18 -26.81
N ALA A 578 -17.14 21.26 -25.67
CA ALA A 578 -15.86 20.60 -25.49
C ALA A 578 -15.96 19.08 -25.25
N LYS A 579 -17.11 18.61 -24.74
CA LYS A 579 -17.35 17.18 -24.46
C LYS A 579 -17.78 16.40 -25.71
N SER A 580 -18.36 17.03 -26.74
CA SER A 580 -18.76 16.33 -27.98
C SER A 580 -17.63 16.15 -29.01
N ILE A 581 -16.53 16.88 -28.88
CA ILE A 581 -15.43 16.93 -29.86
C ILE A 581 -14.60 15.63 -29.91
N GLY A 582 -14.58 14.82 -28.85
CA GLY A 582 -13.71 13.64 -28.79
C GLY A 582 -14.16 12.47 -29.67
N ILE A 583 -15.46 12.18 -29.71
CA ILE A 583 -15.96 10.97 -30.39
C ILE A 583 -16.19 11.18 -31.89
N SER A 584 -16.27 12.42 -32.36
CA SER A 584 -16.51 12.74 -33.77
C SER A 584 -15.43 12.18 -34.69
N ASN A 585 -14.15 12.33 -34.33
CA ASN A 585 -13.04 11.77 -35.11
C ASN A 585 -13.15 10.26 -35.25
N ILE A 586 -13.41 9.57 -34.13
CA ILE A 586 -13.57 8.11 -34.12
C ILE A 586 -14.75 7.70 -35.00
N LYS A 587 -15.88 8.41 -34.93
CA LYS A 587 -17.04 8.15 -35.81
C LYS A 587 -16.72 8.37 -37.29
N SER A 588 -16.04 9.46 -37.62
CA SER A 588 -15.65 9.77 -39.00
C SER A 588 -14.73 8.68 -39.56
N ILE A 589 -13.78 8.19 -38.75
CA ILE A 589 -12.93 7.05 -39.10
C ILE A 589 -13.79 5.81 -39.36
N CYS A 590 -14.64 5.43 -38.41
CA CYS A 590 -15.50 4.25 -38.53
C CYS A 590 -16.40 4.32 -39.77
N ALA A 591 -17.10 5.45 -39.99
CA ALA A 591 -18.00 5.63 -41.12
C ALA A 591 -17.26 5.57 -42.47
N HIS A 592 -16.11 6.26 -42.58
CA HIS A 592 -15.28 6.29 -43.78
C HIS A 592 -14.80 4.89 -44.17
N PHE A 593 -14.16 4.19 -43.25
CA PHE A 593 -13.59 2.87 -43.55
C PHE A 593 -14.63 1.77 -43.65
N SER A 594 -15.75 1.83 -42.92
CA SER A 594 -16.87 0.90 -43.14
C SER A 594 -17.41 1.04 -44.57
N SER A 595 -17.63 2.27 -45.06
CA SER A 595 -18.05 2.51 -46.44
C SER A 595 -17.05 1.95 -47.46
N LYS A 596 -15.73 2.16 -47.24
CA LYS A 596 -14.69 1.64 -48.14
C LYS A 596 -14.56 0.12 -48.11
N ILE A 597 -14.79 -0.50 -46.95
CA ILE A 597 -14.83 -1.95 -46.81
C ILE A 597 -16.03 -2.53 -47.58
N ASP A 598 -17.18 -1.88 -47.51
CA ASP A 598 -18.38 -2.35 -48.21
C ASP A 598 -18.25 -2.15 -49.74
N GLU A 599 -17.71 -1.02 -50.22
CA GLU A 599 -17.32 -0.83 -51.63
C GLU A 599 -16.36 -1.94 -52.11
N TRP A 600 -15.37 -2.32 -51.29
CA TRP A 600 -14.43 -3.38 -51.61
C TRP A 600 -15.12 -4.75 -51.68
N LYS A 601 -16.01 -5.07 -50.75
CA LYS A 601 -16.78 -6.33 -50.75
C LYS A 601 -17.67 -6.43 -51.98
N GLU A 602 -18.35 -5.35 -52.35
CA GLU A 602 -19.21 -5.28 -53.53
C GLU A 602 -18.40 -5.48 -54.82
N SER A 603 -17.28 -4.77 -54.96
CA SER A 603 -16.41 -4.86 -56.15
C SER A 603 -15.80 -6.26 -56.37
N ARG A 604 -15.58 -7.02 -55.30
CA ARG A 604 -14.98 -8.37 -55.34
C ARG A 604 -15.96 -9.52 -55.05
N ARG A 605 -17.24 -9.21 -54.83
CA ARG A 605 -18.29 -10.18 -54.40
C ARG A 605 -17.87 -11.05 -53.22
N ALA A 606 -17.14 -10.48 -52.27
CA ALA A 606 -16.63 -11.20 -51.10
C ALA A 606 -17.64 -11.13 -49.94
N GLN A 607 -17.97 -12.27 -49.34
CA GLN A 607 -18.89 -12.32 -48.17
C GLN A 607 -18.20 -11.95 -46.85
N SER A 608 -16.89 -12.17 -46.75
CA SER A 608 -16.09 -11.86 -45.57
C SER A 608 -14.77 -11.22 -45.96
N ILE A 609 -14.17 -10.48 -45.02
CA ILE A 609 -12.89 -9.80 -45.22
C ILE A 609 -11.91 -10.25 -44.12
N SER A 610 -10.68 -10.57 -44.51
CA SER A 610 -9.63 -10.94 -43.56
C SER A 610 -9.03 -9.71 -42.88
N PRO A 611 -8.41 -9.85 -41.68
CA PRO A 611 -7.68 -8.77 -41.01
C PRO A 611 -6.62 -8.10 -41.91
N SER A 612 -5.87 -8.90 -42.67
CA SER A 612 -4.85 -8.40 -43.60
C SER A 612 -5.46 -7.59 -44.75
N GLN A 613 -6.64 -7.98 -45.25
CA GLN A 613 -7.34 -7.23 -46.30
C GLN A 613 -7.87 -5.90 -45.79
N VAL A 614 -8.41 -5.83 -44.56
CA VAL A 614 -8.83 -4.57 -43.93
C VAL A 614 -7.64 -3.60 -43.81
N LEU A 615 -6.48 -4.08 -43.35
CA LEU A 615 -5.27 -3.26 -43.27
C LEU A 615 -4.83 -2.70 -44.63
N VAL A 616 -4.95 -3.49 -45.70
CA VAL A 616 -4.65 -3.01 -47.07
C VAL A 616 -5.61 -1.90 -47.49
N ILE A 617 -6.91 -2.03 -47.16
CA ILE A 617 -7.91 -0.99 -47.44
C ILE A 617 -7.60 0.29 -46.66
N ILE A 618 -7.25 0.18 -45.37
CA ILE A 618 -6.91 1.33 -44.53
C ILE A 618 -5.72 2.09 -45.15
N LYS A 619 -4.64 1.37 -45.48
CA LYS A 619 -3.42 1.94 -46.09
C LYS A 619 -3.70 2.70 -47.38
N ALA A 620 -4.60 2.17 -48.22
CA ALA A 620 -4.93 2.77 -49.51
C ALA A 620 -5.85 4.00 -49.42
N ASN A 621 -6.43 4.29 -48.26
CA ASN A 621 -7.51 5.28 -48.12
C ASN A 621 -7.26 6.32 -47.00
N TYR A 622 -6.00 6.51 -46.57
CA TYR A 622 -5.66 7.59 -45.63
C TYR A 622 -5.86 8.98 -46.23
N GLU A 623 -5.48 9.19 -47.49
CA GLU A 623 -5.55 10.51 -48.15
C GLU A 623 -6.98 11.03 -48.32
N THR A 624 -7.96 10.13 -48.36
CA THR A 624 -9.38 10.47 -48.52
C THR A 624 -10.08 10.73 -47.18
N LEU A 625 -9.39 10.52 -46.05
CA LEU A 625 -9.92 10.73 -44.72
C LEU A 625 -9.59 12.14 -44.21
N THR A 626 -10.62 12.96 -44.00
CA THR A 626 -10.48 14.29 -43.40
C THR A 626 -10.98 14.29 -41.96
N LEU A 627 -10.11 14.64 -41.00
CA LEU A 627 -10.44 14.72 -39.58
C LEU A 627 -10.19 16.13 -39.03
N PRO A 628 -11.08 16.67 -38.18
CA PRO A 628 -10.77 17.89 -37.45
C PRO A 628 -9.67 17.63 -36.41
N THR A 629 -8.70 18.54 -36.33
CA THR A 629 -7.63 18.49 -35.33
C THR A 629 -8.18 18.93 -33.97
N PRO A 630 -8.27 18.05 -32.97
CA PRO A 630 -8.83 18.44 -31.68
C PRO A 630 -7.81 19.30 -30.92
N GLY A 631 -8.23 20.50 -30.53
CA GLY A 631 -7.39 21.40 -29.74
C GLY A 631 -7.10 20.85 -28.34
N LYS A 632 -5.88 21.09 -27.84
CA LYS A 632 -5.47 20.84 -26.45
C LYS A 632 -5.49 19.38 -25.94
N LEU A 633 -5.42 18.38 -26.82
CA LEU A 633 -5.39 16.96 -26.40
C LEU A 633 -4.24 16.60 -25.44
N GLY A 634 -3.10 17.27 -25.53
CA GLY A 634 -1.95 17.03 -24.63
C GLY A 634 -2.04 17.69 -23.25
N TYR A 635 -3.03 18.57 -22.98
CA TYR A 635 -3.07 19.38 -21.75
C TYR A 635 -3.73 18.67 -20.58
N TYR A 636 -2.97 18.25 -19.59
CA TYR A 636 -3.53 17.71 -18.35
C TYR A 636 -3.44 18.73 -17.21
N THR A 637 -4.33 18.58 -16.24
CA THR A 637 -4.21 19.31 -14.96
C THR A 637 -3.17 18.59 -14.10
N PRO A 638 -2.11 19.28 -13.63
CA PRO A 638 -1.11 18.69 -12.75
C PRO A 638 -1.74 18.12 -11.48
N TYR A 639 -1.10 17.11 -10.90
CA TYR A 639 -1.54 16.52 -9.65
C TYR A 639 -1.47 17.56 -8.53
N THR A 640 -2.56 17.68 -7.77
CA THR A 640 -2.59 18.45 -6.52
C THR A 640 -3.20 17.60 -5.42
N GLU A 641 -2.52 17.58 -4.28
CA GLU A 641 -3.00 16.88 -3.08
C GLU A 641 -4.25 17.59 -2.50
N ILE A 642 -4.19 18.92 -2.40
CA ILE A 642 -5.26 19.77 -1.84
C ILE A 642 -6.01 20.45 -3.00
N PRO A 643 -7.37 20.48 -2.96
CA PRO A 643 -8.26 19.95 -1.92
C PRO A 643 -8.71 18.49 -2.13
N HIS A 644 -8.43 17.91 -3.30
CA HIS A 644 -9.15 16.73 -3.78
C HIS A 644 -8.76 15.40 -3.11
N GLN A 645 -7.52 15.27 -2.59
CA GLN A 645 -7.01 14.00 -2.06
C GLN A 645 -6.98 13.91 -0.54
N VAL A 646 -7.34 15.00 0.17
CA VAL A 646 -7.27 15.09 1.65
C VAL A 646 -8.06 13.97 2.33
N ALA A 647 -9.29 13.72 1.89
CA ALA A 647 -10.15 12.69 2.48
C ALA A 647 -9.56 11.28 2.29
N PHE A 648 -9.03 11.00 1.09
CA PHE A 648 -8.37 9.73 0.80
C PHE A 648 -7.09 9.55 1.62
N LEU A 649 -6.23 10.56 1.73
CA LEU A 649 -4.98 10.44 2.48
C LEU A 649 -5.22 10.24 3.98
N ARG A 650 -6.28 10.84 4.54
CA ARG A 650 -6.72 10.55 5.91
C ARG A 650 -7.15 9.09 6.09
N GLN A 651 -7.82 8.51 5.09
CA GLN A 651 -8.17 7.09 5.09
C GLN A 651 -6.91 6.22 4.95
N ALA A 652 -6.01 6.57 4.04
CA ALA A 652 -4.76 5.85 3.80
C ALA A 652 -3.89 5.81 5.07
N LEU A 653 -3.77 6.94 5.75
CA LEU A 653 -3.05 7.05 7.02
C LEU A 653 -3.60 6.10 8.09
N ARG A 654 -4.93 5.97 8.21
CA ARG A 654 -5.54 5.03 9.15
C ARG A 654 -5.15 3.58 8.85
N THR A 655 -5.22 3.20 7.57
CA THR A 655 -4.82 1.85 7.13
C THR A 655 -3.33 1.60 7.37
N VAL A 656 -2.48 2.57 7.09
CA VAL A 656 -1.03 2.50 7.34
C VAL A 656 -0.74 2.32 8.82
N VAL A 657 -1.43 3.05 9.69
CA VAL A 657 -1.28 2.97 11.16
C VAL A 657 -1.75 1.62 11.68
N ASP A 658 -2.89 1.11 11.21
CA ASP A 658 -3.40 -0.21 11.60
C ASP A 658 -2.44 -1.34 11.16
N ASP A 659 -1.91 -1.27 9.94
CA ASP A 659 -0.96 -2.24 9.43
C ASP A 659 0.38 -2.18 10.17
N PHE A 660 0.89 -0.97 10.43
CA PHE A 660 2.14 -0.79 11.15
C PHE A 660 2.03 -1.23 12.61
N LYS A 661 0.89 -1.00 13.26
CA LYS A 661 0.59 -1.49 14.61
C LYS A 661 0.51 -3.02 14.69
N GLY A 662 -0.02 -3.67 13.65
CA GLY A 662 -0.25 -5.12 13.61
C GLY A 662 0.96 -5.95 13.17
N GLY A 663 2.02 -5.33 12.63
CA GLY A 663 3.24 -6.02 12.24
C GLY A 663 4.13 -6.29 13.46
N GLU A 664 4.10 -7.52 14.00
CA GLU A 664 5.05 -8.10 14.98
C GLU A 664 5.85 -7.09 15.82
N ILE A 665 5.14 -6.22 16.58
CA ILE A 665 5.81 -5.24 17.46
C ILE A 665 6.43 -5.95 18.68
N ILE A 666 6.00 -7.18 19.01
CA ILE A 666 6.53 -7.98 20.12
C ILE A 666 6.33 -9.48 19.82
N THR A 667 7.30 -10.13 19.17
CA THR A 667 7.49 -11.60 19.22
C THR A 667 8.96 -11.94 19.24
#